data_AF-A0A1H4KWM8-F1
#
_entry.id   AF-A0A1H4KWM8-F1
#
_cell.length_a   1.000
_cell.length_b   1.000
_cell.length_c   1.000
_cell.angle_alpha   90.00
_cell.angle_beta   90.00
_cell.angle_gamma   90.00
#
_symmetry.space_group_name_H-M   'P 1'
#
loop_
_entity.id
_entity.type
_entity.pdbx_description
1 polymer ?
#
loop_
_entity_poly.entity_id
_entity_poly.type
_entity_poly.pdbx_seq_one_letter_code
_entity_poly.pdbx_strand_id
1 'polypeptide(L)'
;MDVKFTTKSQEALSAAAMNASTAGNPQIEPAHLLKALMDQREGVAVALLKAAGVDPDAVSVQASAAIKALPSTSGASVAPAQLSRSALQAVQAAQSEAEKMGDSYVSTEHLLLGLAAGNDAVARLLRDAGASTQALLAALPGVRGDRKVDGPDPENTFQALEKYGTDLTAVARSGKLDPVIGRDSEIRRVIQVLSRRTKNNPVLIGEPGVGKTAVVEGLAQRMVAGDVPESLRGKTLISLDLGSMVAGAKYRGEFEERLKAVLEEIKNSDGQIVTFIDEIHTVVGAGASGEGAMDAGNMLKPMLARGELRLIGATTLDEYRENIEKDPALERRFQQVYVGEPSVDDTIGILRGLKERYEAHHKVAIADSALVAAANLSNRYITGRQLPDKAIDLVDEAASRLRMEIDSAPEEIDQLRRAVDRLTMEELALADETDPASVERLAALRADMADKKEELAALNARWEAEKAGLNRVGELKAKLDELRSLADKAQREGDLGEASRILYGEIPTLERELSAAAAAEAELGEKPAAMVADEVTAEDIAEVIEAWTGIPAGRMLQGESQKLLQMEDFLGERLIGQKKAVAAVSDAVRRARAGISDPNRPTGSFLFLGPTGVGKTELAKSLADFLFDDERAMVRIDMSEYSEKHSVSRLVGAPPGYVGYEEGGQLTEAVRRRPYSVVLLDEVEKAHPEVFDILLQVLDDGRLTDGQGRTVDFRNVILVLTSNLGSQFLVDPNLDDQTKKTAVMEVVRSAFKPEFLNRLDEVIMFEPLSVEQLNEIVEIQVKDLAKRLRDRRLTLEVSDGARAWLAMTGYDPAFGARPLRRLVQKEIGDRLARAILSGEIADGDTVLVDTSEDLGELTVNRK
;
A
#
# COMPACT_ATOMS: atom_id res chain seq x y z
N MET A 1 -17.07 35.62 -47.95
CA MET A 1 -16.98 36.14 -46.56
C MET A 1 -16.44 34.98 -45.73
N ASP A 2 -15.22 35.10 -45.22
CA ASP A 2 -14.57 34.04 -44.45
C ASP A 2 -14.99 34.14 -42.99
N VAL A 3 -15.99 33.36 -42.60
CA VAL A 3 -16.39 33.21 -41.19
C VAL A 3 -15.32 32.40 -40.48
N LYS A 4 -14.75 32.94 -39.39
CA LYS A 4 -13.79 32.23 -38.55
C LYS A 4 -14.54 31.43 -37.50
N PHE A 5 -14.47 30.12 -37.57
CA PHE A 5 -15.10 29.20 -36.61
C PHE A 5 -14.07 28.68 -35.60
N THR A 6 -14.49 28.46 -34.35
CA THR A 6 -13.73 27.65 -33.39
C THR A 6 -13.60 26.22 -33.89
N THR A 7 -12.64 25.44 -33.38
CA THR A 7 -12.45 24.03 -33.74
C THR A 7 -13.74 23.23 -33.56
N LYS A 8 -14.46 23.48 -32.47
CA LYS A 8 -15.71 22.80 -32.12
C LYS A 8 -16.89 23.21 -32.99
N SER A 9 -16.97 24.48 -33.40
CA SER A 9 -17.90 24.91 -34.44
C SER A 9 -17.60 24.28 -35.80
N GLN A 10 -16.33 24.10 -36.16
CA GLN A 10 -15.94 23.39 -37.40
C GLN A 10 -16.33 21.91 -37.34
N GLU A 11 -16.09 21.25 -36.21
CA GLU A 11 -16.54 19.87 -35.95
C GLU A 11 -18.07 19.76 -36.06
N ALA A 12 -18.83 20.70 -35.49
CA ALA A 12 -20.29 20.72 -35.57
C ALA A 12 -20.80 20.89 -37.01
N LEU A 13 -20.17 21.78 -37.80
CA LEU A 13 -20.49 21.95 -39.22
C LEU A 13 -20.20 20.68 -40.04
N SER A 14 -19.06 20.03 -39.76
CA SER A 14 -18.68 18.77 -40.40
C SER A 14 -19.66 17.63 -40.02
N ALA A 15 -20.01 17.52 -38.74
CA ALA A 15 -20.98 16.55 -38.26
C ALA A 15 -22.39 16.80 -38.83
N ALA A 16 -22.80 18.05 -38.99
CA ALA A 16 -24.06 18.38 -39.67
C ALA A 16 -24.07 17.94 -41.14
N ALA A 17 -22.93 18.07 -41.85
CA ALA A 17 -22.77 17.56 -43.20
C ALA A 17 -22.85 16.03 -43.26
N MET A 18 -22.22 15.34 -42.31
CA MET A 18 -22.31 13.88 -42.16
C MET A 18 -23.74 13.42 -41.86
N ASN A 19 -24.46 14.13 -40.99
CA ASN A 19 -25.86 13.84 -40.65
C ASN A 19 -26.76 13.97 -41.89
N ALA A 20 -26.60 15.03 -42.68
CA ALA A 20 -27.35 15.21 -43.93
C ALA A 20 -27.04 14.12 -44.95
N SER A 21 -25.76 13.76 -45.12
CA SER A 21 -25.32 12.68 -46.01
C SER A 21 -25.91 11.31 -45.60
N THR A 22 -25.84 11.00 -44.30
CA THR A 22 -26.36 9.73 -43.74
C THR A 22 -27.86 9.61 -43.88
N ALA A 23 -28.60 10.72 -43.71
CA ALA A 23 -30.05 10.77 -43.89
C ALA A 23 -30.48 10.90 -45.37
N GLY A 24 -29.53 10.98 -46.31
CA GLY A 24 -29.80 11.16 -47.73
C GLY A 24 -30.42 12.51 -48.08
N ASN A 25 -30.23 13.54 -47.25
CA ASN A 25 -30.78 14.86 -47.49
C ASN A 25 -29.88 15.66 -48.45
N PRO A 26 -30.43 16.28 -49.51
CA PRO A 26 -29.63 16.97 -50.53
C PRO A 26 -29.01 18.29 -50.03
N GLN A 27 -29.46 18.82 -48.90
CA GLN A 27 -28.98 20.06 -48.30
C GLN A 27 -28.82 19.91 -46.78
N ILE A 28 -27.83 20.61 -46.23
CA ILE A 28 -27.63 20.74 -44.79
C ILE A 28 -28.61 21.80 -44.28
N GLU A 29 -29.73 21.33 -43.73
CA GLU A 29 -30.73 22.16 -43.05
C GLU A 29 -30.35 22.51 -41.60
N PRO A 30 -30.94 23.56 -41.00
CA PRO A 30 -30.77 23.92 -39.58
C PRO A 30 -30.94 22.76 -38.59
N ALA A 31 -31.76 21.76 -38.92
CA ALA A 31 -32.00 20.60 -38.06
C ALA A 31 -30.73 19.74 -37.89
N HIS A 32 -29.90 19.64 -38.93
CA HIS A 32 -28.62 18.91 -38.87
C HIS A 32 -27.61 19.64 -37.99
N LEU A 33 -27.58 20.98 -38.07
CA LEU A 33 -26.73 21.81 -37.22
C LEU A 33 -27.15 21.72 -35.76
N LEU A 34 -28.45 21.82 -35.47
CA LEU A 34 -28.95 21.65 -34.11
C LEU A 34 -28.60 20.26 -33.56
N LYS A 35 -28.81 19.21 -34.34
CA LYS A 35 -28.45 17.84 -33.94
C LYS A 35 -26.96 17.70 -33.66
N ALA A 36 -26.11 18.21 -34.54
CA ALA A 36 -24.65 18.17 -34.37
C ALA A 36 -24.18 18.92 -33.10
N LEU A 37 -24.79 20.07 -32.79
CA LEU A 37 -24.50 20.79 -31.53
C LEU A 37 -24.93 20.00 -30.30
N MET A 38 -26.05 19.28 -30.35
CA MET A 38 -26.52 18.46 -29.22
C MET A 38 -25.70 17.18 -29.03
N ASP A 39 -25.11 16.65 -30.10
CA ASP A 39 -24.26 15.47 -30.02
C ASP A 39 -22.88 15.79 -29.41
N GLN A 40 -22.47 17.07 -29.41
CA GLN A 40 -21.35 17.56 -28.62
C GLN A 40 -21.77 17.74 -27.16
N ARG A 41 -21.91 16.63 -26.41
CA ARG A 41 -22.43 16.63 -25.03
C ARG A 41 -21.68 17.54 -24.05
N GLU A 42 -20.38 17.74 -24.28
CA GLU A 42 -19.50 18.62 -23.49
C GLU A 42 -19.38 20.05 -24.09
N GLY A 43 -20.15 20.37 -25.13
CA GLY A 43 -20.09 21.65 -25.83
C GLY A 43 -20.85 22.78 -25.10
N VAL A 44 -20.41 24.02 -25.32
CA VAL A 44 -21.00 25.23 -24.71
C VAL A 44 -22.47 25.40 -25.07
N ALA A 45 -22.88 24.99 -26.28
CA ALA A 45 -24.28 25.00 -26.70
C ALA A 45 -25.19 24.14 -25.80
N VAL A 46 -24.71 22.96 -25.35
CA VAL A 46 -25.46 22.06 -24.45
C VAL A 46 -25.54 22.66 -23.05
N ALA A 47 -24.42 23.21 -22.55
CA ALA A 47 -24.40 23.91 -21.26
C ALA A 47 -25.35 25.12 -21.25
N LEU A 48 -25.42 25.87 -22.35
CA LEU A 48 -26.32 27.01 -22.51
C LEU A 48 -27.81 26.62 -22.49
N LEU A 49 -28.19 25.51 -23.13
CA LEU A 49 -29.56 25.01 -23.03
C LEU A 49 -29.93 24.60 -21.60
N LYS A 50 -29.03 23.89 -20.91
CA LYS A 50 -29.25 23.52 -19.50
C LYS A 50 -29.41 24.74 -18.61
N ALA A 51 -28.56 25.75 -18.79
CA ALA A 51 -28.64 27.01 -18.05
C ALA A 51 -29.95 27.78 -18.34
N ALA A 52 -30.52 27.64 -19.54
CA ALA A 52 -31.83 28.18 -19.89
C ALA A 52 -33.01 27.32 -19.36
N GLY A 53 -32.74 26.22 -18.63
CA GLY A 53 -33.76 25.32 -18.09
C GLY A 53 -34.35 24.34 -19.11
N VAL A 54 -33.65 24.10 -20.23
CA VAL A 54 -34.11 23.28 -21.35
C VAL A 54 -33.33 21.98 -21.38
N ASP A 55 -34.03 20.84 -21.53
CA ASP A 55 -33.40 19.52 -21.64
C ASP A 55 -32.75 19.31 -23.03
N PRO A 56 -31.41 19.22 -23.13
CA PRO A 56 -30.72 19.04 -24.40
C PRO A 56 -31.01 17.68 -25.06
N ASP A 57 -31.27 16.63 -24.29
CA ASP A 57 -31.56 15.30 -24.83
C ASP A 57 -32.92 15.32 -25.54
N ALA A 58 -33.93 15.96 -24.93
CA ALA A 58 -35.22 16.20 -25.57
C ALA A 58 -35.09 17.00 -26.87
N VAL A 59 -34.28 18.07 -26.89
CA VAL A 59 -34.00 18.88 -28.09
C VAL A 59 -33.29 18.04 -29.16
N SER A 60 -32.35 17.19 -28.79
CA SER A 60 -31.63 16.28 -29.70
C SER A 60 -32.55 15.26 -30.37
N VAL A 61 -33.50 14.71 -29.61
CA VAL A 61 -34.53 13.79 -30.13
C VAL A 61 -35.44 14.51 -31.13
N GLN A 62 -35.89 15.72 -30.80
CA GLN A 62 -36.74 16.52 -31.69
C GLN A 62 -36.00 16.94 -32.97
N ALA A 63 -34.71 17.30 -32.87
CA ALA A 63 -33.88 17.59 -34.04
C ALA A 63 -33.73 16.37 -34.96
N SER A 64 -33.57 15.17 -34.38
CA SER A 64 -33.51 13.91 -35.14
C SER A 64 -34.82 13.60 -35.85
N ALA A 65 -35.97 13.86 -35.20
CA ALA A 65 -37.29 13.72 -35.81
C ALA A 65 -37.49 14.71 -36.96
N ALA A 66 -37.01 15.95 -36.81
CA ALA A 66 -37.06 16.96 -37.86
C ALA A 66 -36.21 16.56 -39.08
N ILE A 67 -35.01 15.99 -38.88
CA ILE A 67 -34.17 15.46 -39.97
C ILE A 67 -34.90 14.35 -40.72
N LYS A 68 -35.51 13.40 -40.00
CA LYS A 68 -36.25 12.27 -40.61
C LYS A 68 -37.45 12.72 -41.45
N ALA A 69 -38.03 13.88 -41.16
CA ALA A 69 -39.14 14.45 -41.92
C ALA A 69 -38.71 15.17 -43.21
N LEU A 70 -37.40 15.39 -43.42
CA LEU A 70 -36.88 16.05 -44.61
C LEU A 70 -36.91 15.10 -45.83
N PRO A 71 -37.04 15.64 -47.06
CA PRO A 71 -36.93 14.86 -48.29
C PRO A 71 -35.56 14.17 -48.41
N SER A 72 -35.56 12.89 -48.76
CA SER A 72 -34.33 12.09 -48.98
C SER A 72 -34.18 11.69 -50.45
N THR A 73 -32.96 11.72 -50.98
CA THR A 73 -32.59 11.21 -52.31
C THR A 73 -31.60 10.06 -52.20
N SER A 74 -31.70 9.07 -53.10
CA SER A 74 -30.81 7.89 -53.13
C SER A 74 -30.23 7.68 -54.53
N GLY A 75 -28.90 7.52 -54.64
CA GLY A 75 -28.21 7.20 -55.90
C GLY A 75 -26.68 7.35 -55.82
N ALA A 76 -25.94 6.73 -56.74
CA ALA A 76 -24.46 6.71 -56.75
C ALA A 76 -23.79 8.04 -57.15
N SER A 77 -24.57 9.10 -57.37
CA SER A 77 -24.12 10.43 -57.82
C SER A 77 -24.73 11.56 -56.98
N VAL A 78 -24.83 11.37 -55.65
CA VAL A 78 -25.25 12.44 -54.73
C VAL A 78 -24.05 13.35 -54.49
N ALA A 79 -24.14 14.59 -54.96
CA ALA A 79 -23.15 15.62 -54.66
C ALA A 79 -23.10 15.89 -53.14
N PRO A 80 -21.95 16.30 -52.58
CA PRO A 80 -21.87 16.66 -51.18
C PRO A 80 -22.91 17.73 -50.83
N ALA A 81 -23.69 17.48 -49.77
CA ALA A 81 -24.77 18.35 -49.33
C ALA A 81 -24.22 19.75 -49.02
N GLN A 82 -24.84 20.78 -49.60
CA GLN A 82 -24.49 22.17 -49.33
C GLN A 82 -25.44 22.75 -48.28
N LEU A 83 -25.01 23.79 -47.56
CA LEU A 83 -25.88 24.51 -46.63
C LEU A 83 -27.12 25.06 -47.36
N SER A 84 -28.29 24.81 -46.79
CA SER A 84 -29.53 25.42 -47.26
C SER A 84 -29.51 26.94 -47.01
N ARG A 85 -30.42 27.68 -47.64
CA ARG A 85 -30.52 29.13 -47.43
C ARG A 85 -30.82 29.48 -45.97
N SER A 86 -31.65 28.69 -45.29
CA SER A 86 -31.96 28.81 -43.86
C SER A 86 -30.74 28.50 -42.99
N ALA A 87 -29.99 27.45 -43.28
CA ALA A 87 -28.76 27.13 -42.54
C ALA A 87 -27.68 28.22 -42.70
N LEU A 88 -27.51 28.77 -43.92
CA LEU A 88 -26.62 29.91 -44.15
C LEU A 88 -27.07 31.16 -43.36
N GLN A 89 -28.37 31.43 -43.29
CA GLN A 89 -28.91 32.53 -42.49
C GLN A 89 -28.64 32.34 -41.00
N ALA A 90 -28.77 31.12 -40.47
CA ALA A 90 -28.44 30.81 -39.08
C ALA A 90 -26.95 31.06 -38.79
N VAL A 91 -26.05 30.65 -39.69
CA VAL A 91 -24.60 30.91 -39.57
C VAL A 91 -24.28 32.41 -39.64
N GLN A 92 -24.96 33.16 -40.52
CA GLN A 92 -24.78 34.63 -40.60
C GLN A 92 -25.32 35.35 -39.35
N ALA A 93 -26.43 34.87 -38.80
CA ALA A 93 -26.95 35.38 -37.53
C ALA A 93 -25.98 35.08 -36.38
N ALA A 94 -25.42 33.86 -36.33
CA ALA A 94 -24.38 33.50 -35.38
C ALA A 94 -23.15 34.41 -35.47
N GLN A 95 -22.68 34.70 -36.68
CA GLN A 95 -21.59 35.65 -36.89
C GLN A 95 -21.94 37.05 -36.38
N SER A 96 -23.15 37.53 -36.67
CA SER A 96 -23.59 38.85 -36.24
C SER A 96 -23.68 38.96 -34.70
N GLU A 97 -24.08 37.88 -34.02
CA GLU A 97 -24.08 37.84 -32.55
C GLU A 97 -22.66 37.80 -31.98
N ALA A 98 -21.75 37.01 -32.56
CA ALA A 98 -20.34 37.01 -32.18
C ALA A 98 -19.71 38.42 -32.29
N GLU A 99 -19.97 39.13 -33.39
CA GLU A 99 -19.47 40.49 -33.61
C GLU A 99 -20.06 41.50 -32.60
N LYS A 100 -21.35 41.39 -32.25
CA LYS A 100 -21.98 42.22 -31.22
C LYS A 100 -21.38 42.00 -29.83
N MET A 101 -21.01 40.75 -29.52
CA MET A 101 -20.35 40.36 -28.27
C MET A 101 -18.85 40.71 -28.28
N GLY A 102 -18.32 41.14 -29.43
CA GLY A 102 -16.93 41.54 -29.58
C GLY A 102 -15.96 40.37 -29.67
N ASP A 103 -16.42 39.24 -30.22
CA ASP A 103 -15.66 38.01 -30.42
C ASP A 103 -15.00 37.92 -31.79
N SER A 104 -13.83 37.27 -31.83
CA SER A 104 -13.06 37.07 -33.05
C SER A 104 -13.42 35.78 -33.80
N TYR A 105 -14.06 34.82 -33.13
CA TYR A 105 -14.49 33.52 -33.69
C TYR A 105 -15.95 33.20 -33.37
N VAL A 106 -16.62 32.49 -34.28
CA VAL A 106 -17.96 31.94 -34.09
C VAL A 106 -17.87 30.60 -33.36
N SER A 107 -18.29 30.59 -32.09
CA SER A 107 -18.35 29.43 -31.20
C SER A 107 -19.72 28.73 -31.25
N THR A 108 -19.85 27.59 -30.58
CA THR A 108 -21.03 26.71 -30.64
C THR A 108 -22.29 27.38 -30.08
N GLU A 109 -22.15 28.23 -29.06
CA GLU A 109 -23.24 29.05 -28.52
C GLU A 109 -23.76 30.10 -29.50
N HIS A 110 -22.88 30.68 -30.33
CA HIS A 110 -23.28 31.62 -31.38
C HIS A 110 -24.11 30.91 -32.44
N LEU A 111 -23.72 29.69 -32.82
CA LEU A 111 -24.48 28.86 -33.77
C LEU A 111 -25.87 28.54 -33.21
N LEU A 112 -25.97 28.20 -31.92
CA LEU A 112 -27.25 27.95 -31.26
C LEU A 112 -28.14 29.21 -31.25
N LEU A 113 -27.58 30.39 -30.93
CA LEU A 113 -28.29 31.67 -30.98
C LEU A 113 -28.77 32.00 -32.39
N GLY A 114 -27.92 31.74 -33.40
CA GLY A 114 -28.26 31.93 -34.81
C GLY A 114 -29.41 31.04 -35.28
N LEU A 115 -29.45 29.78 -34.82
CA LEU A 115 -30.56 28.86 -35.06
C LEU A 115 -31.86 29.32 -34.38
N ALA A 116 -31.77 29.80 -33.13
CA ALA A 116 -32.94 30.31 -32.40
C ALA A 116 -33.52 31.60 -33.00
N ALA A 117 -32.69 32.43 -33.64
CA ALA A 117 -33.09 33.69 -34.26
C ALA A 117 -33.84 33.52 -35.61
N GLY A 118 -33.87 32.31 -36.17
CA GLY A 118 -34.55 32.02 -37.43
C GLY A 118 -36.08 32.05 -37.37
N ASN A 119 -36.71 31.82 -38.52
CA ASN A 119 -38.17 31.64 -38.64
C ASN A 119 -38.57 30.26 -39.18
N ASP A 120 -37.59 29.35 -39.28
CA ASP A 120 -37.80 27.99 -39.76
C ASP A 120 -38.43 27.07 -38.68
N ALA A 121 -38.54 25.78 -38.99
CA ALA A 121 -39.09 24.79 -38.07
C ALA A 121 -38.22 24.58 -36.82
N VAL A 122 -36.90 24.77 -36.93
CA VAL A 122 -35.94 24.58 -35.82
C VAL A 122 -36.02 25.74 -34.84
N ALA A 123 -36.13 26.97 -35.33
CA ALA A 123 -36.35 28.13 -34.48
C ALA A 123 -37.70 28.08 -33.74
N ARG A 124 -38.71 27.43 -34.31
CA ARG A 124 -39.99 27.15 -33.62
C ARG A 124 -39.82 26.07 -32.56
N LEU A 125 -39.20 24.96 -32.90
CA LEU A 125 -38.85 23.87 -31.97
C LEU A 125 -38.11 24.40 -30.73
N LEU A 126 -37.06 25.20 -30.93
CA LEU A 126 -36.31 25.80 -29.81
C LEU A 126 -37.18 26.71 -28.95
N ARG A 127 -38.05 27.53 -29.56
CA ARG A 127 -38.99 28.38 -28.80
C ARG A 127 -40.01 27.58 -28.00
N ASP A 128 -40.58 26.53 -28.60
CA ASP A 128 -41.56 25.66 -27.95
C ASP A 128 -40.93 24.87 -26.79
N ALA A 129 -39.63 24.55 -26.90
CA ALA A 129 -38.85 23.93 -25.84
C ALA A 129 -38.41 24.92 -24.73
N GLY A 130 -38.64 26.24 -24.90
CA GLY A 130 -38.23 27.29 -23.95
C GLY A 130 -36.90 27.98 -24.28
N ALA A 131 -36.16 27.51 -25.29
CA ALA A 131 -34.89 28.05 -25.77
C ALA A 131 -35.07 29.20 -26.79
N SER A 132 -35.84 30.24 -26.45
CA SER A 132 -35.92 31.44 -27.29
C SER A 132 -34.59 32.20 -27.32
N THR A 133 -34.33 33.00 -28.37
CA THR A 133 -33.10 33.83 -28.44
C THR A 133 -32.95 34.72 -27.19
N GLN A 134 -34.04 35.25 -26.65
CA GLN A 134 -34.02 36.07 -25.43
C GLN A 134 -33.65 35.24 -24.19
N ALA A 135 -34.20 34.03 -24.05
CA ALA A 135 -33.89 33.14 -22.93
C ALA A 135 -32.43 32.67 -22.98
N LEU A 136 -31.93 32.33 -24.17
CA LEU A 136 -30.53 31.94 -24.37
C LEU A 136 -29.58 33.11 -24.09
N LEU A 137 -29.88 34.32 -24.57
CA LEU A 137 -29.08 35.50 -24.27
C LEU A 137 -29.08 35.85 -22.76
N ALA A 138 -30.20 35.62 -22.06
CA ALA A 138 -30.29 35.83 -20.62
C ALA A 138 -29.50 34.79 -19.81
N ALA A 139 -29.42 33.55 -20.29
CA ALA A 139 -28.65 32.46 -19.67
C ALA A 139 -27.15 32.51 -20.00
N LEU A 140 -26.78 33.16 -21.12
CA LEU A 140 -25.41 33.19 -21.63
C LEU A 140 -24.35 33.69 -20.63
N PRO A 141 -24.59 34.75 -19.83
CA PRO A 141 -23.62 35.20 -18.82
C PRO A 141 -23.30 34.13 -17.77
N GLY A 142 -24.24 33.25 -17.44
CA GLY A 142 -24.05 32.18 -16.45
C GLY A 142 -23.16 31.03 -16.94
N VAL A 143 -23.01 30.87 -18.27
CA VAL A 143 -22.18 29.83 -18.89
C VAL A 143 -20.83 30.38 -19.31
N ARG A 144 -20.82 31.60 -19.85
CA ARG A 144 -19.66 32.19 -20.50
C ARG A 144 -18.95 33.26 -19.66
N GLY A 145 -19.64 33.89 -18.71
CA GLY A 145 -19.16 35.08 -18.00
C GLY A 145 -18.84 36.23 -18.97
N ASP A 146 -17.85 37.06 -18.61
CA ASP A 146 -17.38 38.20 -19.44
C ASP A 146 -16.29 37.82 -20.47
N ARG A 147 -16.07 36.52 -20.70
CA ARG A 147 -14.94 36.05 -21.52
C ARG A 147 -15.22 36.19 -23.02
N LYS A 148 -14.22 36.63 -23.78
CA LYS A 148 -14.26 36.75 -25.25
C LYS A 148 -13.71 35.52 -25.95
N VAL A 149 -14.26 35.21 -27.11
CA VAL A 149 -13.80 34.11 -27.98
C VAL A 149 -12.77 34.64 -28.98
N ASP A 150 -11.53 34.73 -28.53
CA ASP A 150 -10.41 35.30 -29.31
C ASP A 150 -9.42 34.26 -29.86
N GLY A 151 -9.67 32.97 -29.64
CA GLY A 151 -8.84 31.85 -30.11
C GLY A 151 -9.65 30.70 -30.70
N PRO A 152 -8.98 29.74 -31.37
CA PRO A 152 -9.63 28.61 -32.03
C PRO A 152 -10.24 27.58 -31.06
N ASP A 153 -9.72 27.46 -29.83
CA ASP A 153 -10.11 26.43 -28.84
C ASP A 153 -10.56 27.03 -27.48
N PRO A 154 -11.58 27.90 -27.43
CA PRO A 154 -12.01 28.55 -26.20
C PRO A 154 -12.59 27.56 -25.17
N GLU A 155 -13.14 26.43 -25.63
CA GLU A 155 -13.79 25.40 -24.82
C GLU A 155 -12.84 24.73 -23.82
N ASN A 156 -11.53 24.67 -24.12
CA ASN A 156 -10.52 24.15 -23.18
C ASN A 156 -10.30 25.04 -21.94
N THR A 157 -10.79 26.29 -21.97
CA THR A 157 -10.66 27.24 -20.87
C THR A 157 -11.93 27.44 -20.04
N PHE A 158 -13.07 26.88 -20.47
CA PHE A 158 -14.32 26.92 -19.71
C PHE A 158 -14.36 25.81 -18.64
N GLN A 159 -14.82 26.15 -17.43
CA GLN A 159 -14.95 25.24 -16.28
C GLN A 159 -13.67 24.44 -15.96
N ALA A 160 -12.53 25.13 -15.92
CA ALA A 160 -11.24 24.47 -15.68
C ALA A 160 -11.18 23.83 -14.29
N LEU A 161 -11.82 24.44 -13.29
CA LEU A 161 -11.91 23.88 -11.94
C LEU A 161 -12.72 22.58 -11.87
N GLU A 162 -13.81 22.44 -12.63
CA GLU A 162 -14.59 21.20 -12.66
C GLU A 162 -13.84 20.08 -13.39
N LYS A 163 -13.03 20.43 -14.39
CA LYS A 163 -12.27 19.46 -15.19
C LYS A 163 -11.02 18.93 -14.49
N TYR A 164 -10.31 19.81 -13.76
CA TYR A 164 -9.01 19.50 -13.15
C TYR A 164 -9.03 19.56 -11.62
N GLY A 165 -10.22 19.64 -11.02
CA GLY A 165 -10.40 19.72 -9.58
C GLY A 165 -11.59 18.91 -9.09
N THR A 166 -11.55 18.52 -7.82
CA THR A 166 -12.62 17.82 -7.12
C THR A 166 -13.11 18.68 -5.96
N ASP A 167 -14.40 19.03 -5.95
CA ASP A 167 -15.02 19.74 -4.84
C ASP A 167 -15.25 18.79 -3.64
N LEU A 168 -14.31 18.81 -2.69
CA LEU A 168 -14.36 18.00 -1.48
C LEU A 168 -15.55 18.39 -0.58
N THR A 169 -16.00 19.65 -0.61
CA THR A 169 -17.21 20.07 0.12
C THR A 169 -18.48 19.49 -0.50
N ALA A 170 -18.56 19.35 -1.82
CA ALA A 170 -19.67 18.65 -2.48
C ALA A 170 -19.65 17.15 -2.17
N VAL A 171 -18.48 16.50 -2.18
CA VAL A 171 -18.35 15.08 -1.78
C VAL A 171 -18.77 14.90 -0.31
N ALA A 172 -18.35 15.79 0.60
CA ALA A 172 -18.77 15.78 2.00
C ALA A 172 -20.29 15.99 2.17
N ARG A 173 -20.93 16.85 1.37
CA ARG A 173 -22.40 17.01 1.36
C ARG A 173 -23.09 15.72 0.93
N SER A 174 -22.54 15.01 -0.04
CA SER A 174 -23.09 13.73 -0.52
C SER A 174 -22.93 12.55 0.45
N GLY A 175 -22.17 12.70 1.54
CA GLY A 175 -21.95 11.64 2.53
C GLY A 175 -20.93 10.57 2.10
N LYS A 176 -20.31 10.71 0.93
CA LYS A 176 -19.37 9.72 0.38
C LYS A 176 -17.99 9.71 1.05
N LEU A 177 -17.55 10.80 1.69
CA LEU A 177 -16.26 10.83 2.39
C LEU A 177 -16.28 9.96 3.63
N ASP A 178 -15.17 9.26 3.88
CA ASP A 178 -14.98 8.44 5.08
C ASP A 178 -14.98 9.29 6.36
N PRO A 179 -15.46 8.72 7.50
CA PRO A 179 -15.38 9.41 8.77
C PRO A 179 -13.91 9.61 9.15
N VAL A 180 -13.57 10.83 9.58
CA VAL A 180 -12.21 11.16 10.00
C VAL A 180 -12.09 11.01 11.50
N ILE A 181 -11.32 10.03 11.95
CA ILE A 181 -11.12 9.69 13.37
C ILE A 181 -9.72 10.13 13.83
N GLY A 182 -9.63 10.70 15.04
CA GLY A 182 -8.35 10.97 15.70
C GLY A 182 -7.52 12.14 15.14
N ARG A 183 -8.08 12.97 14.24
CA ARG A 183 -7.38 14.11 13.60
C ARG A 183 -7.90 15.49 13.97
N ASP A 184 -8.63 15.60 15.08
CA ASP A 184 -9.29 16.84 15.49
C ASP A 184 -8.32 18.01 15.74
N SER A 185 -7.13 17.73 16.28
CA SER A 185 -6.09 18.72 16.56
C SER A 185 -5.52 19.33 15.29
N GLU A 186 -5.21 18.48 14.31
CA GLU A 186 -4.64 18.83 13.02
C GLU A 186 -5.66 19.63 12.21
N ILE A 187 -6.92 19.17 12.14
CA ILE A 187 -8.01 19.89 11.48
C ILE A 187 -8.20 21.27 12.12
N ARG A 188 -8.24 21.35 13.46
CA ARG A 188 -8.37 22.64 14.18
C ARG A 188 -7.18 23.54 13.89
N ARG A 189 -5.98 22.99 13.79
CA ARG A 189 -4.76 23.75 13.45
C ARG A 189 -4.83 24.30 12.03
N VAL A 190 -5.29 23.51 11.05
CA VAL A 190 -5.50 23.96 9.67
C VAL A 190 -6.52 25.10 9.62
N ILE A 191 -7.65 24.97 10.30
CA ILE A 191 -8.68 26.03 10.43
C ILE A 191 -8.08 27.31 11.02
N GLN A 192 -7.28 27.18 12.09
CA GLN A 192 -6.61 28.30 12.74
C GLN A 192 -5.66 29.01 11.77
N VAL A 193 -4.87 28.27 10.99
CA VAL A 193 -3.94 28.82 10.01
C VAL A 193 -4.68 29.55 8.89
N LEU A 194 -5.69 28.93 8.28
CA LEU A 194 -6.49 29.52 7.19
C LEU A 194 -7.21 30.82 7.61
N SER A 195 -7.45 31.00 8.91
CA SER A 195 -8.08 32.18 9.48
C SER A 195 -7.10 33.32 9.79
N ARG A 196 -5.78 33.11 9.63
CA ARG A 196 -4.77 34.16 9.88
C ARG A 196 -4.77 35.22 8.79
N ARG A 197 -4.28 36.41 9.13
CA ARG A 197 -4.02 37.50 8.17
C ARG A 197 -2.74 37.30 7.36
N THR A 198 -1.72 36.68 7.95
CA THR A 198 -0.43 36.38 7.33
C THR A 198 -0.02 34.95 7.65
N LYS A 199 0.78 34.31 6.77
CA LYS A 199 1.09 32.88 6.84
C LYS A 199 -0.18 32.03 6.97
N ASN A 200 -1.13 32.29 6.09
CA ASN A 200 -2.48 31.74 6.12
C ASN A 200 -2.67 30.53 5.19
N ASN A 201 -1.58 29.98 4.68
CA ASN A 201 -1.57 28.78 3.86
C ASN A 201 -0.94 27.64 4.68
N PRO A 202 -1.71 26.67 5.19
CA PRO A 202 -1.13 25.54 5.90
C PRO A 202 -0.44 24.57 4.93
N VAL A 203 0.66 23.98 5.38
CA VAL A 203 1.30 22.84 4.70
C VAL A 203 1.33 21.67 5.67
N LEU A 204 0.60 20.62 5.33
CA LEU A 204 0.58 19.35 6.04
C LEU A 204 1.89 18.62 5.75
N ILE A 205 2.70 18.42 6.80
CA ILE A 205 4.01 17.78 6.71
C ILE A 205 3.94 16.45 7.46
N GLY A 206 4.19 15.36 6.74
CA GLY A 206 4.19 14.01 7.28
C GLY A 206 4.61 13.00 6.21
N GLU A 207 5.03 11.82 6.65
CA GLU A 207 5.35 10.70 5.76
C GLU A 207 4.11 10.32 4.91
N PRO A 208 4.29 9.64 3.76
CA PRO A 208 3.17 9.04 3.03
C PRO A 208 2.34 8.09 3.92
N GLY A 209 1.04 7.96 3.66
CA GLY A 209 0.16 7.03 4.38
C GLY A 209 -0.29 7.46 5.78
N VAL A 210 0.26 8.53 6.37
CA VAL A 210 -0.17 9.00 7.72
C VAL A 210 -1.55 9.66 7.76
N GLY A 211 -2.20 9.86 6.61
CA GLY A 211 -3.54 10.48 6.53
C GLY A 211 -3.55 12.00 6.37
N LYS A 212 -2.62 12.57 5.60
CA LYS A 212 -2.62 14.01 5.24
C LYS A 212 -3.92 14.39 4.51
N THR A 213 -4.36 13.60 3.54
CA THR A 213 -5.61 13.80 2.81
C THR A 213 -6.83 13.69 3.72
N ALA A 214 -6.83 12.76 4.67
CA ALA A 214 -7.92 12.62 5.65
C ALA A 214 -8.10 13.88 6.52
N VAL A 215 -7.03 14.61 6.86
CA VAL A 215 -7.14 15.91 7.55
C VAL A 215 -7.89 16.94 6.69
N VAL A 216 -7.68 16.92 5.37
CA VAL A 216 -8.33 17.84 4.42
C VAL A 216 -9.79 17.45 4.19
N GLU A 217 -10.09 16.16 4.09
CA GLU A 217 -11.46 15.66 4.02
C GLU A 217 -12.25 15.96 5.30
N GLY A 218 -11.61 15.83 6.47
CA GLY A 218 -12.19 16.20 7.76
C GLY A 218 -12.45 17.70 7.88
N LEU A 219 -11.59 18.53 7.28
CA LEU A 219 -11.87 19.96 7.12
C LEU A 219 -13.11 20.19 6.24
N ALA A 220 -13.25 19.48 5.12
CA ALA A 220 -14.43 19.57 4.25
C ALA A 220 -15.72 19.23 5.01
N GLN A 221 -15.69 18.14 5.79
CA GLN A 221 -16.82 17.73 6.65
C GLN A 221 -17.20 18.82 7.65
N ARG A 222 -16.22 19.43 8.34
CA ARG A 222 -16.49 20.54 9.28
C ARG A 222 -17.00 21.81 8.60
N MET A 223 -16.49 22.14 7.41
CA MET A 223 -16.97 23.28 6.62
C MET A 223 -18.44 23.10 6.25
N VAL A 224 -18.85 21.88 5.86
CA VAL A 224 -20.25 21.54 5.55
C VAL A 224 -21.12 21.53 6.80
N ALA A 225 -20.63 21.01 7.92
CA ALA A 225 -21.35 21.01 9.20
C ALA A 225 -21.49 22.43 9.82
N GLY A 226 -20.75 23.41 9.31
CA GLY A 226 -20.72 24.77 9.86
C GLY A 226 -19.88 24.91 11.13
N ASP A 227 -19.12 23.87 11.51
CA ASP A 227 -18.16 23.85 12.62
C ASP A 227 -16.81 24.48 12.20
N VAL A 228 -16.90 25.68 11.64
CA VAL A 228 -15.77 26.51 11.23
C VAL A 228 -16.07 27.98 11.52
N PRO A 229 -15.04 28.82 11.70
CA PRO A 229 -15.21 30.27 11.81
C PRO A 229 -15.92 30.87 10.61
N GLU A 230 -16.58 32.03 10.79
CA GLU A 230 -17.30 32.73 9.71
C GLU A 230 -16.43 33.01 8.48
N SER A 231 -15.12 33.18 8.66
CA SER A 231 -14.15 33.39 7.57
C SER A 231 -14.03 32.21 6.59
N LEU A 232 -14.48 31.01 6.99
CA LEU A 232 -14.47 29.77 6.22
C LEU A 232 -15.87 29.22 5.94
N ARG A 233 -16.90 29.74 6.60
CA ARG A 233 -18.28 29.30 6.40
C ARG A 233 -18.75 29.65 4.99
N GLY A 234 -19.38 28.70 4.32
CA GLY A 234 -19.92 28.87 2.96
C GLY A 234 -18.89 28.82 1.84
N LYS A 235 -17.60 28.64 2.16
CA LYS A 235 -16.54 28.46 1.16
C LYS A 235 -16.52 27.04 0.61
N THR A 236 -15.93 26.90 -0.58
CA THR A 236 -15.76 25.63 -1.27
C THR A 236 -14.31 25.16 -1.13
N LEU A 237 -14.09 23.90 -0.78
CA LEU A 237 -12.76 23.29 -0.73
C LEU A 237 -12.55 22.41 -1.97
N ILE A 238 -11.60 22.80 -2.82
CA ILE A 238 -11.32 22.11 -4.10
C ILE A 238 -9.94 21.49 -4.05
N SER A 239 -9.86 20.17 -4.23
CA SER A 239 -8.61 19.45 -4.47
C SER A 239 -8.22 19.56 -5.94
N LEU A 240 -6.99 19.96 -6.25
CA LEU A 240 -6.49 20.01 -7.62
C LEU A 240 -5.74 18.72 -7.97
N ASP A 241 -6.11 18.11 -9.10
CA ASP A 241 -5.38 16.95 -9.64
C ASP A 241 -4.36 17.45 -10.68
N LEU A 242 -3.12 17.60 -10.23
CA LEU A 242 -2.01 17.99 -11.10
C LEU A 242 -1.71 16.93 -12.17
N GLY A 243 -1.92 15.64 -11.85
CA GLY A 243 -1.72 14.53 -12.78
C GLY A 243 -2.64 14.65 -13.98
N SER A 244 -3.92 14.99 -13.77
CA SER A 244 -4.89 15.23 -14.84
C SER A 244 -4.50 16.40 -15.77
N MET A 245 -3.85 17.43 -15.21
CA MET A 245 -3.39 18.59 -15.99
C MET A 245 -2.20 18.26 -16.88
N VAL A 246 -1.34 17.34 -16.43
CA VAL A 246 -0.17 16.83 -17.17
C VAL A 246 -0.60 15.79 -18.20
N ALA A 247 -1.58 14.95 -17.87
CA ALA A 247 -2.13 13.95 -18.76
C ALA A 247 -2.67 14.60 -20.04
N GLY A 248 -2.17 14.11 -21.19
CA GLY A 248 -2.57 14.64 -22.50
C GLY A 248 -2.02 16.03 -22.84
N ALA A 249 -1.04 16.56 -22.10
CA ALA A 249 -0.24 17.70 -22.55
C ALA A 249 0.90 17.19 -23.45
N LYS A 250 0.96 17.64 -24.71
CA LYS A 250 2.08 17.32 -25.62
C LYS A 250 3.29 18.21 -25.37
N TYR A 251 3.04 19.41 -24.84
CA TYR A 251 4.04 20.43 -24.60
C TYR A 251 3.85 21.04 -23.21
N ARG A 252 4.96 21.41 -22.56
CA ARG A 252 4.96 22.07 -21.24
C ARG A 252 4.05 23.31 -21.17
N GLY A 253 3.99 24.09 -22.25
CA GLY A 253 3.14 25.28 -22.33
C GLY A 253 1.65 24.99 -22.18
N GLU A 254 1.17 23.81 -22.59
CA GLU A 254 -0.23 23.42 -22.45
C GLU A 254 -0.60 23.18 -20.98
N PHE A 255 0.31 22.60 -20.19
CA PHE A 255 0.12 22.47 -18.74
C PHE A 255 0.07 23.84 -18.06
N GLU A 256 1.01 24.73 -18.39
CA GLU A 256 1.04 26.09 -17.82
C GLU A 256 -0.23 26.87 -18.17
N GLU A 257 -0.76 26.71 -19.39
CA GLU A 257 -2.02 27.32 -19.81
C GLU A 257 -3.23 26.76 -19.04
N ARG A 258 -3.30 25.44 -18.84
CA ARG A 258 -4.35 24.79 -18.02
C ARG A 258 -4.29 25.27 -16.57
N LEU A 259 -3.11 25.27 -15.95
CA LEU A 259 -2.93 25.75 -14.58
C LEU A 259 -3.28 27.24 -14.46
N LYS A 260 -2.92 28.04 -15.47
CA LYS A 260 -3.28 29.47 -15.50
C LYS A 260 -4.79 29.68 -15.54
N ALA A 261 -5.51 28.88 -16.34
CA ALA A 261 -6.96 28.95 -16.41
C ALA A 261 -7.61 28.63 -15.06
N VAL A 262 -7.14 27.57 -14.39
CA VAL A 262 -7.60 27.19 -13.03
C VAL A 262 -7.31 28.30 -12.02
N LEU A 263 -6.09 28.85 -12.02
CA LEU A 263 -5.71 29.91 -11.09
C LEU A 263 -6.50 31.21 -11.31
N GLU A 264 -6.75 31.62 -12.56
CA GLU A 264 -7.60 32.78 -12.83
C GLU A 264 -9.06 32.53 -12.42
N GLU A 265 -9.57 31.30 -12.54
CA GLU A 265 -10.90 30.96 -12.01
C GLU A 265 -10.97 31.07 -10.48
N ILE A 266 -9.94 30.57 -9.77
CA ILE A 266 -9.82 30.72 -8.32
C ILE A 266 -9.73 32.20 -7.93
N LYS A 267 -8.95 33.00 -8.66
CA LYS A 267 -8.81 34.43 -8.41
C LYS A 267 -10.13 35.18 -8.57
N ASN A 268 -10.89 34.87 -9.62
CA ASN A 268 -12.20 35.47 -9.90
C ASN A 268 -13.29 35.02 -8.91
N SER A 269 -13.02 33.99 -8.09
CA SER A 269 -13.91 33.57 -7.00
C SER A 269 -13.87 34.49 -5.77
N ASP A 270 -13.05 35.55 -5.78
CA ASP A 270 -12.92 36.53 -4.68
C ASP A 270 -12.72 35.88 -3.29
N GLY A 271 -11.94 34.78 -3.25
CA GLY A 271 -11.57 34.09 -2.02
C GLY A 271 -12.66 33.18 -1.43
N GLN A 272 -13.69 32.84 -2.21
CA GLN A 272 -14.69 31.81 -1.86
C GLN A 272 -14.13 30.39 -1.97
N ILE A 273 -13.04 30.19 -2.72
CA ILE A 273 -12.40 28.90 -2.90
C ILE A 273 -11.18 28.75 -1.97
N VAL A 274 -11.10 27.60 -1.30
CA VAL A 274 -9.90 27.09 -0.65
C VAL A 274 -9.36 25.96 -1.51
N THR A 275 -8.10 26.04 -1.88
CA THR A 275 -7.46 25.07 -2.78
C THR A 275 -6.63 24.08 -1.97
N PHE A 276 -6.75 22.78 -2.26
CA PHE A 276 -5.85 21.75 -1.77
C PHE A 276 -4.98 21.24 -2.92
N ILE A 277 -3.67 21.14 -2.66
CA ILE A 277 -2.71 20.53 -3.58
C ILE A 277 -1.94 19.47 -2.79
N ASP A 278 -2.14 18.20 -3.17
CA ASP A 278 -1.28 17.12 -2.70
C ASP A 278 0.08 17.19 -3.41
N GLU A 279 1.12 16.72 -2.73
CA GLU A 279 2.50 16.77 -3.22
C GLU A 279 2.92 18.17 -3.76
N ILE A 280 2.62 19.23 -3.00
CA ILE A 280 2.82 20.63 -3.43
C ILE A 280 4.25 20.93 -3.93
N HIS A 281 5.25 20.18 -3.47
CA HIS A 281 6.64 20.31 -3.90
C HIS A 281 6.81 20.06 -5.41
N THR A 282 5.95 19.26 -6.04
CA THR A 282 5.98 18.97 -7.49
C THR A 282 5.73 20.21 -8.35
N VAL A 283 4.98 21.19 -7.84
CA VAL A 283 4.62 22.45 -8.51
C VAL A 283 5.59 23.58 -8.18
N VAL A 284 6.24 23.48 -7.02
CA VAL A 284 7.02 24.54 -6.38
C VAL A 284 8.54 24.30 -6.51
N GLY A 285 8.94 23.11 -6.91
CA GLY A 285 10.34 22.64 -6.95
C GLY A 285 11.28 23.58 -7.70
N ALA A 286 12.30 24.05 -6.97
CA ALA A 286 13.32 24.96 -7.47
C ALA A 286 14.30 24.25 -8.40
N GLY A 287 14.00 24.17 -9.70
CA GLY A 287 15.00 24.08 -10.77
C GLY A 287 16.11 23.03 -10.63
N ALA A 288 15.88 21.91 -9.95
CA ALA A 288 16.88 20.87 -9.76
C ALA A 288 16.99 19.99 -11.02
N SER A 289 17.85 20.43 -11.95
CA SER A 289 18.80 19.62 -12.75
C SER A 289 18.33 18.28 -13.37
N GLY A 290 17.05 18.14 -13.70
CA GLY A 290 16.52 17.10 -14.57
C GLY A 290 15.54 17.70 -15.55
N GLU A 291 15.50 17.19 -16.78
CA GLU A 291 14.63 17.67 -17.88
C GLU A 291 13.10 17.59 -17.59
N GLY A 292 12.68 17.26 -16.36
CA GLY A 292 11.28 16.96 -15.99
C GLY A 292 10.62 17.79 -14.89
N ALA A 293 11.30 18.70 -14.17
CA ALA A 293 10.66 19.45 -13.09
C ALA A 293 9.81 20.64 -13.60
N MET A 294 8.55 20.69 -13.18
CA MET A 294 7.55 21.71 -13.56
C MET A 294 7.67 22.93 -12.62
N ASP A 295 8.14 24.07 -13.13
CA ASP A 295 8.31 25.30 -12.33
C ASP A 295 7.08 26.20 -12.46
N ALA A 296 5.99 25.80 -11.81
CA ALA A 296 4.78 26.60 -11.67
C ALA A 296 4.81 27.53 -10.44
N GLY A 297 5.89 27.48 -9.64
CA GLY A 297 6.10 28.34 -8.48
C GLY A 297 6.02 29.83 -8.82
N ASN A 298 6.48 30.22 -10.01
CA ASN A 298 6.40 31.61 -10.49
C ASN A 298 4.96 32.11 -10.70
N MET A 299 4.00 31.23 -10.96
CA MET A 299 2.59 31.58 -11.11
C MET A 299 1.89 31.68 -9.76
N LEU A 300 2.25 30.83 -8.79
CA LEU A 300 1.64 30.80 -7.46
C LEU A 300 2.11 31.95 -6.56
N LYS A 301 3.41 32.29 -6.60
CA LYS A 301 4.03 33.30 -5.71
C LYS A 301 3.30 34.64 -5.69
N PRO A 302 2.94 35.26 -6.84
CA PRO A 302 2.27 36.56 -6.84
C PRO A 302 0.87 36.49 -6.19
N MET A 303 0.12 35.43 -6.45
CA MET A 303 -1.25 35.25 -5.92
C MET A 303 -1.24 34.98 -4.41
N LEU A 304 -0.32 34.13 -3.95
CA LEU A 304 -0.09 33.88 -2.52
C LEU A 304 0.35 35.16 -1.79
N ALA A 305 1.14 36.01 -2.45
CA ALA A 305 1.58 37.29 -1.87
C ALA A 305 0.47 38.34 -1.77
N ARG A 306 -0.45 38.37 -2.75
CA ARG A 306 -1.62 39.27 -2.74
C ARG A 306 -2.78 38.74 -1.90
N GLY A 307 -2.73 37.47 -1.50
CA GLY A 307 -3.83 36.81 -0.76
C GLY A 307 -5.02 36.44 -1.63
N GLU A 308 -4.83 36.45 -2.96
CA GLU A 308 -5.82 36.04 -3.96
C GLU A 308 -6.01 34.52 -3.98
N LEU A 309 -5.01 33.76 -3.52
CA LEU A 309 -5.03 32.31 -3.41
C LEU A 309 -4.94 31.89 -1.95
N ARG A 310 -5.90 31.09 -1.48
CA ARG A 310 -5.82 30.35 -0.21
C ARG A 310 -5.54 28.89 -0.51
N LEU A 311 -4.44 28.38 0.01
CA LEU A 311 -3.96 27.06 -0.35
C LEU A 311 -3.59 26.23 0.88
N ILE A 312 -3.99 24.97 0.85
CA ILE A 312 -3.54 23.90 1.73
C ILE A 312 -2.60 23.02 0.89
N GLY A 313 -1.35 22.87 1.32
CA GLY A 313 -0.40 21.96 0.70
C GLY A 313 -0.22 20.70 1.52
N ALA A 314 0.18 19.59 0.90
CA ALA A 314 0.70 18.41 1.58
C ALA A 314 2.04 17.97 0.96
N THR A 315 3.00 17.54 1.78
CA THR A 315 4.35 17.11 1.34
C THR A 315 5.06 16.36 2.48
N THR A 316 6.22 15.76 2.22
CA THR A 316 7.09 15.19 3.27
C THR A 316 8.00 16.25 3.87
N LEU A 317 8.66 15.93 5.00
CA LEU A 317 9.55 16.88 5.68
C LEU A 317 10.77 17.24 4.83
N ASP A 318 11.34 16.25 4.15
CA ASP A 318 12.54 16.43 3.33
C ASP A 318 12.23 17.28 2.10
N GLU A 319 11.13 16.98 1.39
CA GLU A 319 10.66 17.79 0.26
C GLU A 319 10.34 19.23 0.66
N TYR A 320 9.73 19.45 1.83
CA TYR A 320 9.45 20.78 2.34
C TYR A 320 10.75 21.57 2.54
N ARG A 321 11.75 20.95 3.18
CA ARG A 321 13.07 21.57 3.43
C ARG A 321 13.78 21.90 2.12
N GLU A 322 13.70 21.01 1.14
CA GLU A 322 14.40 21.19 -0.14
C GLU A 322 13.74 22.21 -1.06
N ASN A 323 12.41 22.26 -1.11
CA ASN A 323 11.68 23.00 -2.14
C ASN A 323 10.95 24.24 -1.64
N ILE A 324 10.52 24.29 -0.37
CA ILE A 324 9.72 25.40 0.18
C ILE A 324 10.55 26.24 1.16
N GLU A 325 11.28 25.61 2.07
CA GLU A 325 12.05 26.30 3.12
C GLU A 325 13.24 27.09 2.55
N LYS A 326 13.87 26.59 1.48
CA LYS A 326 14.95 27.29 0.78
C LYS A 326 14.50 28.55 0.03
N ASP A 327 13.19 28.73 -0.23
CA ASP A 327 12.65 29.91 -0.90
C ASP A 327 11.99 30.89 0.10
N PRO A 328 12.66 32.03 0.42
CA PRO A 328 12.14 32.98 1.40
C PRO A 328 10.81 33.64 1.01
N ALA A 329 10.42 33.62 -0.28
CA ALA A 329 9.15 34.16 -0.72
C ALA A 329 7.99 33.23 -0.33
N LEU A 330 8.19 31.91 -0.43
CA LEU A 330 7.19 30.88 -0.13
C LEU A 330 7.14 30.56 1.36
N GLU A 331 8.29 30.44 2.02
CA GLU A 331 8.41 30.18 3.46
C GLU A 331 7.65 31.22 4.32
N ARG A 332 7.55 32.46 3.82
CA ARG A 332 6.80 33.55 4.47
C ARG A 332 5.30 33.53 4.20
N ARG A 333 4.80 32.61 3.37
CA ARG A 333 3.37 32.45 3.03
C ARG A 333 2.78 31.18 3.60
N PHE A 334 3.61 30.17 3.81
CA PHE A 334 3.23 28.89 4.38
C PHE A 334 3.41 28.81 5.89
N GLN A 335 2.62 27.96 6.52
CA GLN A 335 2.74 27.57 7.92
C GLN A 335 2.72 26.05 8.02
N GLN A 336 3.79 25.50 8.60
CA GLN A 336 3.91 24.06 8.83
C GLN A 336 2.84 23.57 9.81
N VAL A 337 2.23 22.44 9.48
CA VAL A 337 1.32 21.65 10.31
C VAL A 337 1.78 20.20 10.24
N TYR A 338 2.34 19.69 11.33
CA TYR A 338 2.84 18.31 11.38
C TYR A 338 1.68 17.33 11.51
N VAL A 339 1.69 16.29 10.68
CA VAL A 339 0.76 15.15 10.73
C VAL A 339 1.61 13.91 10.97
N GLY A 340 1.65 13.46 12.23
CA GLY A 340 2.40 12.28 12.63
C GLY A 340 1.65 10.98 12.36
N GLU A 341 2.40 9.88 12.28
CA GLU A 341 1.86 8.52 12.34
C GLU A 341 1.05 8.34 13.64
N PRO A 342 -0.19 7.83 13.58
CA PRO A 342 -1.00 7.57 14.77
C PRO A 342 -0.42 6.42 15.59
N SER A 343 -0.74 6.35 16.87
CA SER A 343 -0.38 5.19 17.68
C SER A 343 -1.15 3.93 17.22
N VAL A 344 -0.73 2.76 17.68
CA VAL A 344 -1.45 1.50 17.43
C VAL A 344 -2.87 1.59 17.97
N ASP A 345 -3.06 2.12 19.18
CA ASP A 345 -4.39 2.28 19.80
C ASP A 345 -5.27 3.26 19.01
N ASP A 346 -4.71 4.38 18.56
CA ASP A 346 -5.43 5.33 17.70
C ASP A 346 -5.80 4.69 16.36
N THR A 347 -4.91 3.87 15.80
CA THR A 347 -5.15 3.14 14.55
C THR A 347 -6.29 2.13 14.73
N ILE A 348 -6.35 1.40 15.84
CA ILE A 348 -7.49 0.53 16.15
C ILE A 348 -8.78 1.35 16.23
N GLY A 349 -8.73 2.55 16.82
CA GLY A 349 -9.86 3.49 16.82
C GLY A 349 -10.30 3.91 15.41
N ILE A 350 -9.34 4.22 14.53
CA ILE A 350 -9.59 4.55 13.12
C ILE A 350 -10.23 3.36 12.40
N LEU A 351 -9.64 2.16 12.52
CA LEU A 351 -10.16 0.94 11.90
C LEU A 351 -11.58 0.61 12.37
N ARG A 352 -11.88 0.76 13.66
CA ARG A 352 -13.24 0.56 14.20
C ARG A 352 -14.24 1.56 13.63
N GLY A 353 -13.83 2.80 13.41
CA GLY A 353 -14.68 3.81 12.77
C GLY A 353 -14.90 3.57 11.27
N LEU A 354 -13.95 2.91 10.60
CA LEU A 354 -14.06 2.52 9.19
C LEU A 354 -14.75 1.16 8.98
N LYS A 355 -14.81 0.31 10.01
CA LYS A 355 -15.32 -1.06 9.97
C LYS A 355 -16.62 -1.19 9.18
N GLU A 356 -17.64 -0.42 9.55
CA GLU A 356 -18.98 -0.53 8.93
C GLU A 356 -18.96 -0.24 7.42
N ARG A 357 -18.10 0.69 6.97
CA ARG A 357 -17.96 1.01 5.55
C ARG A 357 -17.30 -0.11 4.76
N TYR A 358 -16.24 -0.72 5.29
CA TYR A 358 -15.58 -1.86 4.65
C TYR A 358 -16.49 -3.09 4.63
N GLU A 359 -17.22 -3.35 5.72
CA GLU A 359 -18.22 -4.43 5.77
C GLU A 359 -19.34 -4.23 4.74
N ALA A 360 -19.83 -3.00 4.58
CA ALA A 360 -20.85 -2.66 3.59
C ALA A 360 -20.33 -2.76 2.15
N HIS A 361 -19.10 -2.28 1.90
CA HIS A 361 -18.45 -2.31 0.59
C HIS A 361 -18.19 -3.74 0.10
N HIS A 362 -17.55 -4.56 0.95
CA HIS A 362 -17.19 -5.95 0.61
C HIS A 362 -18.29 -6.95 0.89
N LYS A 363 -19.36 -6.55 1.60
CA LYS A 363 -20.46 -7.43 2.01
C LYS A 363 -19.98 -8.62 2.84
N VAL A 364 -19.03 -8.38 3.74
CA VAL A 364 -18.48 -9.36 4.69
C VAL A 364 -18.55 -8.80 6.11
N ALA A 365 -18.40 -9.65 7.13
CA ALA A 365 -18.18 -9.21 8.51
C ALA A 365 -16.68 -9.12 8.81
N ILE A 366 -16.30 -8.25 9.75
CA ILE A 366 -14.91 -8.09 10.18
C ILE A 366 -14.86 -8.19 11.71
N ALA A 367 -14.16 -9.19 12.24
CA ALA A 367 -14.01 -9.36 13.69
C ALA A 367 -13.22 -8.18 14.30
N ASP A 368 -13.51 -7.81 15.55
CA ASP A 368 -12.72 -6.77 16.24
C ASP A 368 -11.27 -7.22 16.46
N SER A 369 -11.05 -8.54 16.67
CA SER A 369 -9.73 -9.14 16.76
C SER A 369 -8.91 -8.96 15.48
N ALA A 370 -9.55 -8.98 14.31
CA ALA A 370 -8.90 -8.72 13.02
C ALA A 370 -8.38 -7.28 12.94
N LEU A 371 -9.16 -6.29 13.40
CA LEU A 371 -8.72 -4.88 13.43
C LEU A 371 -7.52 -4.68 14.37
N VAL A 372 -7.56 -5.33 15.54
CA VAL A 372 -6.44 -5.32 16.49
C VAL A 372 -5.20 -6.00 15.90
N ALA A 373 -5.37 -7.13 15.21
CA ALA A 373 -4.30 -7.83 14.52
C ALA A 373 -3.71 -6.98 13.38
N ALA A 374 -4.55 -6.35 12.55
CA ALA A 374 -4.12 -5.49 11.46
C ALA A 374 -3.25 -4.33 11.95
N ALA A 375 -3.62 -3.66 13.03
CA ALA A 375 -2.83 -2.58 13.60
C ALA A 375 -1.51 -3.09 14.23
N ASN A 376 -1.56 -4.14 15.06
CA ASN A 376 -0.38 -4.66 15.76
C ASN A 376 0.63 -5.33 14.82
N LEU A 377 0.16 -6.24 13.97
CA LEU A 377 1.01 -7.03 13.08
C LEU A 377 1.60 -6.15 11.98
N SER A 378 0.84 -5.22 11.39
CA SER A 378 1.39 -4.29 10.40
C SER A 378 2.44 -3.34 10.99
N ASN A 379 2.24 -2.88 12.23
CA ASN A 379 3.24 -2.08 12.92
C ASN A 379 4.54 -2.85 13.16
N ARG A 380 4.43 -4.15 13.45
CA ARG A 380 5.57 -5.02 13.74
C ARG A 380 6.32 -5.50 12.50
N TYR A 381 5.60 -5.97 11.49
CA TYR A 381 6.17 -6.71 10.35
C TYR A 381 6.28 -5.87 9.08
N ILE A 382 5.54 -4.76 8.96
CA ILE A 382 5.55 -3.87 7.78
C ILE A 382 6.14 -2.51 8.19
N THR A 383 7.47 -2.45 8.30
CA THR A 383 8.18 -1.24 8.77
C THR A 383 8.42 -0.19 7.67
N GLY A 384 8.28 -0.56 6.40
CA GLY A 384 8.48 0.34 5.25
C GLY A 384 7.29 1.23 4.91
N ARG A 385 6.14 1.06 5.61
CA ARG A 385 4.90 1.83 5.44
C ARG A 385 4.43 2.32 6.81
N GLN A 386 3.63 3.37 6.80
CA GLN A 386 3.13 4.03 8.01
C GLN A 386 1.69 3.65 8.31
N LEU A 387 1.34 3.66 9.59
CA LEU A 387 -0.05 3.69 10.04
C LEU A 387 -0.71 5.04 9.68
N PRO A 388 -2.03 5.09 9.48
CA PRO A 388 -2.96 3.96 9.49
C PRO A 388 -3.04 3.21 8.15
N ASP A 389 -2.46 3.74 7.07
CA ASP A 389 -2.58 3.23 5.70
C ASP A 389 -2.34 1.72 5.58
N LYS A 390 -1.18 1.23 6.06
CA LYS A 390 -0.85 -0.21 5.98
C LYS A 390 -1.84 -1.11 6.71
N ALA A 391 -2.50 -0.63 7.76
CA ALA A 391 -3.45 -1.44 8.52
C ALA A 391 -4.83 -1.44 7.84
N ILE A 392 -5.23 -0.31 7.24
CA ILE A 392 -6.45 -0.21 6.43
C ILE A 392 -6.35 -1.13 5.22
N ASP A 393 -5.22 -1.10 4.52
CA ASP A 393 -4.94 -1.91 3.33
C ASP A 393 -5.01 -3.42 3.63
N LEU A 394 -4.49 -3.86 4.78
CA LEU A 394 -4.61 -5.26 5.21
C LEU A 394 -6.06 -5.69 5.47
N VAL A 395 -6.87 -4.82 6.08
CA VAL A 395 -8.29 -5.10 6.33
C VAL A 395 -9.06 -5.15 5.01
N ASP A 396 -8.75 -4.24 4.09
CA ASP A 396 -9.34 -4.18 2.75
C ASP A 396 -9.03 -5.44 1.93
N GLU A 397 -7.77 -5.85 1.89
CA GLU A 397 -7.34 -7.05 1.16
C GLU A 397 -7.91 -8.33 1.78
N ALA A 398 -7.93 -8.45 3.11
CA ALA A 398 -8.53 -9.61 3.78
C ALA A 398 -10.05 -9.69 3.55
N ALA A 399 -10.75 -8.56 3.58
CA ALA A 399 -12.19 -8.51 3.30
C ALA A 399 -12.51 -8.86 1.82
N SER A 400 -11.72 -8.35 0.89
CA SER A 400 -11.82 -8.67 -0.54
C SER A 400 -11.57 -10.16 -0.81
N ARG A 401 -10.54 -10.73 -0.18
CA ARG A 401 -10.22 -12.16 -0.28
C ARG A 401 -11.36 -13.02 0.25
N LEU A 402 -11.87 -12.74 1.45
CA LEU A 402 -13.00 -13.48 2.01
C LEU A 402 -14.24 -13.38 1.09
N ARG A 403 -14.50 -12.21 0.49
CA ARG A 403 -15.60 -12.05 -0.45
C ARG A 403 -15.44 -12.94 -1.69
N MET A 404 -14.23 -13.05 -2.22
CA MET A 404 -13.93 -13.94 -3.34
C MET A 404 -14.11 -15.42 -2.97
N GLU A 405 -13.74 -15.81 -1.75
CA GLU A 405 -13.94 -17.17 -1.24
C GLU A 405 -15.43 -17.50 -1.08
N ILE A 406 -16.24 -16.58 -0.56
CA ILE A 406 -17.71 -16.74 -0.47
C ILE A 406 -18.36 -16.92 -1.85
N ASP A 407 -17.88 -16.18 -2.85
CA ASP A 407 -18.45 -16.25 -4.20
C ASP A 407 -17.99 -17.49 -4.98
N SER A 408 -16.88 -18.12 -4.57
CA SER A 408 -16.26 -19.29 -5.21
C SER A 408 -16.73 -20.61 -4.61
N ALA A 409 -16.74 -21.68 -5.43
CA ALA A 409 -17.07 -23.01 -4.93
C ALA A 409 -15.92 -23.53 -4.04
N PRO A 410 -16.22 -24.06 -2.84
CA PRO A 410 -15.22 -24.71 -1.98
C PRO A 410 -14.44 -25.80 -2.71
N GLU A 411 -13.20 -26.03 -2.29
CA GLU A 411 -12.31 -27.01 -2.93
C GLU A 411 -12.93 -28.43 -2.96
N GLU A 412 -13.64 -28.81 -1.90
CA GLU A 412 -14.34 -30.09 -1.80
C GLU A 412 -15.38 -30.28 -2.91
N ILE A 413 -16.15 -29.23 -3.23
CA ILE A 413 -17.14 -29.22 -4.32
C ILE A 413 -16.42 -29.31 -5.67
N ASP A 414 -15.34 -28.54 -5.87
CA ASP A 414 -14.61 -28.55 -7.14
C ASP A 414 -13.91 -29.90 -7.40
N GLN A 415 -13.28 -30.50 -6.38
CA GLN A 415 -12.67 -31.82 -6.48
C GLN A 415 -13.71 -32.89 -6.83
N LEU A 416 -14.86 -32.89 -6.15
CA LEU A 416 -15.93 -33.86 -6.39
C LEU A 416 -16.57 -33.67 -7.77
N ARG A 417 -16.74 -32.42 -8.21
CA ARG A 417 -17.21 -32.08 -9.57
C ARG A 417 -16.26 -32.61 -10.63
N ARG A 418 -14.95 -32.36 -10.49
CA ARG A 418 -13.93 -32.91 -11.41
C ARG A 418 -13.92 -34.44 -11.41
N ALA A 419 -14.19 -35.09 -10.28
CA ALA A 419 -14.31 -36.54 -10.20
C ALA A 419 -15.54 -37.05 -10.97
N VAL A 420 -16.70 -36.41 -10.81
CA VAL A 420 -17.92 -36.72 -11.57
C VAL A 420 -17.72 -36.52 -13.07
N ASP A 421 -17.06 -35.43 -13.48
CA ASP A 421 -16.77 -35.14 -14.89
C ASP A 421 -15.87 -36.22 -15.50
N ARG A 422 -14.85 -36.68 -14.76
CA ARG A 422 -13.97 -37.77 -15.18
C ARG A 422 -14.73 -39.09 -15.36
N LEU A 423 -15.56 -39.47 -14.38
CA LEU A 423 -16.39 -40.66 -14.47
C LEU A 423 -17.38 -40.55 -15.64
N THR A 424 -17.94 -39.37 -15.89
CA THR A 424 -18.84 -39.14 -17.03
C THR A 424 -18.12 -39.36 -18.37
N MET A 425 -16.85 -38.93 -18.49
CA MET A 425 -16.05 -39.20 -19.69
C MET A 425 -15.71 -40.69 -19.85
N GLU A 426 -15.39 -41.38 -18.76
CA GLU A 426 -15.17 -42.84 -18.77
C GLU A 426 -16.44 -43.62 -19.12
N GLU A 427 -17.61 -43.19 -18.62
CA GLU A 427 -18.91 -43.77 -18.98
C GLU A 427 -19.16 -43.65 -20.49
N LEU A 428 -18.92 -42.47 -21.07
CA LEU A 428 -19.08 -42.22 -22.50
C LEU A 428 -18.16 -43.11 -23.35
N ALA A 429 -16.94 -43.38 -22.87
CA ALA A 429 -16.00 -44.25 -23.57
C ALA A 429 -16.40 -45.73 -23.53
N LEU A 430 -17.02 -46.19 -22.44
CA LEU A 430 -17.44 -47.58 -22.25
C LEU A 430 -18.88 -47.86 -22.70
N ALA A 431 -19.66 -46.83 -23.05
CA ALA A 431 -21.08 -46.95 -23.33
C ALA A 431 -21.41 -47.86 -24.53
N ASP A 432 -20.54 -47.88 -25.54
CA ASP A 432 -20.70 -48.65 -26.78
C ASP A 432 -19.92 -49.99 -26.78
N GLU A 433 -19.20 -50.29 -25.70
CA GLU A 433 -18.40 -51.52 -25.58
C GLU A 433 -19.28 -52.72 -25.19
N THR A 434 -18.98 -53.89 -25.77
CA THR A 434 -19.85 -55.08 -25.69
C THR A 434 -19.22 -56.28 -24.99
N ASP A 435 -17.94 -56.20 -24.63
CA ASP A 435 -17.28 -57.29 -23.93
C ASP A 435 -17.75 -57.40 -22.45
N PRO A 436 -17.79 -58.60 -21.86
CA PRO A 436 -18.33 -58.80 -20.51
C PRO A 436 -17.62 -57.97 -19.42
N ALA A 437 -16.32 -57.73 -19.54
CA ALA A 437 -15.56 -56.99 -18.55
C ALA A 437 -15.88 -55.48 -18.59
N SER A 438 -16.02 -54.91 -19.78
CA SER A 438 -16.45 -53.50 -19.95
C SER A 438 -17.87 -53.26 -19.45
N VAL A 439 -18.79 -54.21 -19.64
CA VAL A 439 -20.17 -54.11 -19.13
C VAL A 439 -20.20 -54.14 -17.59
N GLU A 440 -19.43 -55.02 -16.95
CA GLU A 440 -19.31 -55.06 -15.49
C GLU A 440 -18.66 -53.79 -14.94
N ARG A 441 -17.61 -53.30 -15.60
CA ARG A 441 -16.94 -52.05 -15.22
C ARG A 441 -17.85 -50.84 -15.36
N LEU A 442 -18.64 -50.76 -16.44
CA LEU A 442 -19.62 -49.71 -16.67
C LEU A 442 -20.69 -49.68 -15.56
N ALA A 443 -21.17 -50.84 -15.10
CA ALA A 443 -22.13 -50.93 -14.01
C ALA A 443 -21.55 -50.42 -12.68
N ALA A 444 -20.31 -50.82 -12.34
CA ALA A 444 -19.61 -50.33 -11.16
C ALA A 444 -19.34 -48.82 -11.23
N LEU A 445 -18.95 -48.33 -12.41
CA LEU A 445 -18.69 -46.90 -12.65
C LEU A 445 -19.95 -46.06 -12.49
N ARG A 446 -21.09 -46.52 -13.03
CA ARG A 446 -22.38 -45.85 -12.87
C ARG A 446 -22.82 -45.77 -11.41
N ALA A 447 -22.54 -46.80 -10.61
CA ALA A 447 -22.82 -46.78 -9.17
C ALA A 447 -21.96 -45.73 -8.45
N ASP A 448 -20.64 -45.74 -8.64
CA ASP A 448 -19.72 -44.74 -8.04
C ASP A 448 -20.05 -43.31 -8.51
N MET A 449 -20.41 -43.13 -9.78
CA MET A 449 -20.85 -41.84 -10.31
C MET A 449 -22.17 -41.38 -9.67
N ALA A 450 -23.11 -42.29 -9.40
CA ALA A 450 -24.37 -41.95 -8.75
C ALA A 450 -24.13 -41.49 -7.30
N ASP A 451 -23.32 -42.22 -6.55
CA ASP A 451 -22.94 -41.88 -5.17
C ASP A 451 -22.27 -40.48 -5.12
N LYS A 452 -21.29 -40.23 -6.00
CA LYS A 452 -20.61 -38.92 -6.08
C LYS A 452 -21.52 -37.79 -6.56
N LYS A 453 -22.49 -38.06 -7.43
CA LYS A 453 -23.49 -37.06 -7.86
C LYS A 453 -24.44 -36.69 -6.72
N GLU A 454 -24.84 -37.65 -5.90
CA GLU A 454 -25.69 -37.40 -4.73
C GLU A 454 -24.93 -36.57 -3.68
N GLU A 455 -23.67 -36.94 -3.39
CA GLU A 455 -22.79 -36.18 -2.50
C GLU A 455 -22.56 -34.74 -3.02
N LEU A 456 -22.30 -34.57 -4.31
CA LEU A 456 -22.12 -33.27 -4.95
C LEU A 456 -23.40 -32.42 -4.89
N ALA A 457 -24.57 -33.03 -5.08
CA ALA A 457 -25.84 -32.33 -4.97
C ALA A 457 -26.11 -31.86 -3.53
N ALA A 458 -25.79 -32.69 -2.54
CA ALA A 458 -25.94 -32.35 -1.13
C ALA A 458 -25.01 -31.18 -0.73
N LEU A 459 -23.73 -31.23 -1.11
CA LEU A 459 -22.76 -30.17 -0.84
C LEU A 459 -23.14 -28.85 -1.54
N ASN A 460 -23.54 -28.89 -2.81
CA ASN A 460 -24.00 -27.70 -3.52
C ASN A 460 -25.24 -27.07 -2.87
N ALA A 461 -26.22 -27.89 -2.47
CA ALA A 461 -27.43 -27.39 -1.81
C ALA A 461 -27.10 -26.70 -0.47
N ARG A 462 -26.15 -27.25 0.29
CA ARG A 462 -25.67 -26.64 1.54
C ARG A 462 -24.90 -25.34 1.26
N TRP A 463 -24.03 -25.30 0.26
CA TRP A 463 -23.24 -24.10 -0.11
C TRP A 463 -24.13 -22.97 -0.60
N GLU A 464 -25.10 -23.26 -1.47
CA GLU A 464 -26.07 -22.25 -1.95
C GLU A 464 -26.91 -21.67 -0.80
N ALA A 465 -27.25 -22.48 0.21
CA ALA A 465 -27.97 -22.01 1.39
C ALA A 465 -27.11 -21.10 2.28
N GLU A 466 -25.86 -21.49 2.57
CA GLU A 466 -24.90 -20.68 3.33
C GLU A 466 -24.61 -19.35 2.60
N LYS A 467 -24.30 -19.41 1.30
CA LYS A 467 -24.06 -18.24 0.45
C LYS A 467 -25.25 -17.29 0.38
N ALA A 468 -26.48 -17.82 0.29
CA ALA A 468 -27.68 -16.98 0.30
C ALA A 468 -27.86 -16.26 1.65
N GLY A 469 -27.51 -16.91 2.77
CA GLY A 469 -27.49 -16.31 4.10
C GLY A 469 -26.52 -15.13 4.20
N LEU A 470 -25.25 -15.36 3.86
CA LEU A 470 -24.20 -14.34 3.89
C LEU A 470 -24.51 -13.15 2.96
N ASN A 471 -25.00 -13.42 1.75
CA ASN A 471 -25.39 -12.35 0.82
C ASN A 471 -26.53 -11.49 1.37
N ARG A 472 -27.52 -12.10 2.04
CA ARG A 472 -28.61 -11.36 2.69
C ARG A 472 -28.09 -10.45 3.80
N VAL A 473 -27.19 -10.93 4.64
CA VAL A 473 -26.55 -10.12 5.70
C VAL A 473 -25.80 -8.94 5.08
N GLY A 474 -24.99 -9.19 4.04
CA GLY A 474 -24.24 -8.15 3.34
C GLY A 474 -25.14 -7.09 2.68
N GLU A 475 -26.24 -7.49 2.05
CA GLU A 475 -27.22 -6.55 1.46
C GLU A 475 -27.91 -5.69 2.51
N LEU A 476 -28.24 -6.25 3.68
CA LEU A 476 -28.83 -5.50 4.79
C LEU A 476 -27.85 -4.48 5.37
N LYS A 477 -26.56 -4.83 5.51
CA LYS A 477 -25.51 -3.89 5.95
C LYS A 477 -25.34 -2.73 4.97
N ALA A 478 -25.29 -3.01 3.66
CA ALA A 478 -25.16 -1.98 2.63
C ALA A 478 -26.35 -0.99 2.64
N LYS A 479 -27.59 -1.50 2.79
CA LYS A 479 -28.78 -0.65 2.93
C LYS A 479 -28.75 0.18 4.22
N LEU A 480 -28.25 -0.38 5.32
CA LEU A 480 -28.15 0.32 6.58
C LEU A 480 -27.17 1.51 6.49
N ASP A 481 -26.02 1.32 5.86
CA ASP A 481 -25.04 2.40 5.61
C ASP A 481 -25.62 3.50 4.70
N GLU A 482 -26.32 3.11 3.62
CA GLU A 482 -27.00 4.06 2.73
C GLU A 482 -28.02 4.92 3.49
N LEU A 483 -28.87 4.29 4.33
CA LEU A 483 -29.85 5.02 5.13
C LEU A 483 -29.22 5.91 6.20
N ARG A 484 -28.10 5.50 6.81
CA ARG A 484 -27.37 6.35 7.76
C ARG A 484 -26.84 7.61 7.08
N SER A 485 -26.22 7.46 5.91
CA SER A 485 -25.77 8.59 5.08
C SER A 485 -26.93 9.52 4.69
N LEU A 486 -28.09 8.94 4.34
CA LEU A 486 -29.29 9.70 3.97
C LEU A 486 -29.92 10.42 5.16
N ALA A 487 -29.93 9.80 6.35
CA ALA A 487 -30.36 10.42 7.59
C ALA A 487 -29.47 11.61 7.98
N ASP A 488 -28.15 11.45 7.89
CA ASP A 488 -27.19 12.53 8.17
C ASP A 488 -27.34 13.69 7.18
N LYS A 489 -27.66 13.39 5.91
CA LYS A 489 -28.00 14.41 4.92
C LYS A 489 -29.29 15.14 5.29
N ALA A 490 -30.36 14.43 5.60
CA ALA A 490 -31.65 15.02 5.96
C ALA A 490 -31.56 15.90 7.22
N GLN A 491 -30.83 15.45 8.25
CA GLN A 491 -30.57 16.25 9.45
C GLN A 491 -29.85 17.56 9.13
N ARG A 492 -28.83 17.51 8.26
CA ARG A 492 -28.06 18.70 7.85
C ARG A 492 -28.88 19.66 7.02
N GLU A 493 -29.76 19.17 6.14
CA GLU A 493 -30.66 19.99 5.32
C GLU A 493 -31.85 20.55 6.12
N GLY A 494 -32.01 20.14 7.37
CA GLY A 494 -33.09 20.56 8.25
C GLY A 494 -34.43 19.86 7.97
N ASP A 495 -34.43 18.80 7.14
CA ASP A 495 -35.58 17.94 6.93
C ASP A 495 -35.71 16.95 8.11
N LEU A 496 -36.16 17.47 9.24
CA LEU A 496 -36.33 16.70 10.47
C LEU A 496 -37.41 15.61 10.31
N GLY A 497 -38.33 15.76 9.35
CA GLY A 497 -39.38 14.76 9.08
C GLY A 497 -38.79 13.52 8.43
N GLU A 498 -38.03 13.69 7.35
CA GLU A 498 -37.32 12.61 6.67
C GLU A 498 -36.29 11.95 7.59
N ALA A 499 -35.47 12.76 8.29
CA ALA A 499 -34.49 12.26 9.24
C ALA A 499 -35.14 11.42 10.35
N SER A 500 -36.29 11.86 10.90
CA SER A 500 -36.99 11.13 11.95
C SER A 500 -37.55 9.80 11.45
N ARG A 501 -38.11 9.77 10.23
CA ARG A 501 -38.63 8.54 9.61
C ARG A 501 -37.52 7.50 9.43
N ILE A 502 -36.35 7.93 8.98
CA ILE A 502 -35.21 7.04 8.74
C ILE A 502 -34.62 6.57 10.09
N LEU A 503 -34.28 7.49 10.99
CA LEU A 503 -33.59 7.17 12.25
C LEU A 503 -34.41 6.35 13.23
N TYR A 504 -35.72 6.62 13.32
CA TYR A 504 -36.60 5.99 14.32
C TYR A 504 -37.57 4.99 13.71
N GLY A 505 -37.61 4.85 12.38
CA GLY A 505 -38.50 3.91 11.67
C GLY A 505 -37.72 2.87 10.86
N GLU A 506 -37.07 3.31 9.78
CA GLU A 506 -36.44 2.42 8.80
C GLU A 506 -35.18 1.74 9.36
N ILE A 507 -34.25 2.50 9.95
CA ILE A 507 -33.00 1.98 10.53
C ILE A 507 -33.28 0.92 11.62
N PRO A 508 -34.11 1.18 12.65
CA PRO A 508 -34.39 0.18 13.69
C PRO A 508 -35.11 -1.07 13.17
N THR A 509 -35.76 -1.00 12.01
CA THR A 509 -36.40 -2.15 11.37
C THR A 509 -35.36 -2.99 10.65
N LEU A 510 -34.47 -2.37 9.89
CA LEU A 510 -33.33 -3.04 9.24
C LEU A 510 -32.35 -3.64 10.25
N GLU A 511 -32.08 -2.97 11.38
CA GLU A 511 -31.23 -3.53 12.44
C GLU A 511 -31.84 -4.80 13.05
N ARG A 512 -33.18 -4.85 13.21
CA ARG A 512 -33.89 -6.06 13.64
C ARG A 512 -33.82 -7.17 12.60
N GLU A 513 -34.00 -6.83 11.33
CA GLU A 513 -33.86 -7.80 10.22
C GLU A 513 -32.44 -8.35 10.10
N LEU A 514 -31.43 -7.49 10.24
CA LEU A 514 -30.01 -7.85 10.22
C LEU A 514 -29.67 -8.76 11.40
N SER A 515 -30.12 -8.42 12.61
CA SER A 515 -29.90 -9.26 13.79
C SER A 515 -30.58 -10.62 13.65
N ALA A 516 -31.79 -10.68 13.10
CA ALA A 516 -32.48 -11.95 12.83
C ALA A 516 -31.79 -12.78 11.74
N ALA A 517 -31.28 -12.14 10.68
CA ALA A 517 -30.54 -12.81 9.61
C ALA A 517 -29.20 -13.36 10.10
N ALA A 518 -28.45 -12.59 10.89
CA ALA A 518 -27.19 -13.01 11.50
C ALA A 518 -27.39 -14.17 12.51
N ALA A 519 -28.46 -14.12 13.32
CA ALA A 519 -28.76 -15.22 14.24
C ALA A 519 -29.12 -16.53 13.51
N ALA A 520 -29.88 -16.44 12.42
CA ALA A 520 -30.22 -17.62 11.60
C ALA A 520 -28.99 -18.23 10.91
N GLU A 521 -28.01 -17.39 10.56
CA GLU A 521 -26.75 -17.80 9.95
C GLU A 521 -25.83 -18.47 10.99
N ALA A 522 -25.71 -17.91 12.20
CA ALA A 522 -25.01 -18.54 13.30
C ALA A 522 -25.58 -19.93 13.69
N GLU A 523 -26.91 -20.11 13.67
CA GLU A 523 -27.55 -21.42 13.92
C GLU A 523 -27.24 -22.46 12.82
N LEU A 524 -26.97 -22.03 11.59
CA LEU A 524 -26.55 -22.92 10.49
C LEU A 524 -25.08 -23.35 10.65
N GLY A 525 -24.23 -22.49 11.23
CA GLY A 525 -22.80 -22.72 11.47
C GLY A 525 -22.45 -23.68 12.63
N GLU A 526 -23.38 -23.97 13.55
CA GLU A 526 -23.13 -24.91 14.67
C GLU A 526 -23.11 -26.41 14.25
N LYS A 527 -23.34 -26.72 12.97
CA LYS A 527 -23.23 -28.07 12.37
C LYS A 527 -21.84 -28.24 11.70
N PRO A 528 -21.31 -29.47 11.52
CA PRO A 528 -19.85 -29.67 11.35
C PRO A 528 -19.28 -28.81 10.22
N ALA A 529 -18.22 -28.06 10.55
CA ALA A 529 -17.42 -27.12 9.76
C ALA A 529 -18.22 -26.33 8.70
N ALA A 530 -18.42 -25.02 8.91
CA ALA A 530 -18.92 -24.12 7.87
C ALA A 530 -18.06 -24.28 6.60
N MET A 531 -18.68 -24.37 5.42
CA MET A 531 -17.92 -24.56 4.17
C MET A 531 -17.23 -23.28 3.70
N VAL A 532 -17.64 -22.14 4.26
CA VAL A 532 -17.15 -20.81 3.95
C VAL A 532 -17.09 -20.03 5.27
N ALA A 533 -16.02 -19.25 5.47
CA ALA A 533 -15.92 -18.35 6.61
C ALA A 533 -16.93 -17.18 6.49
N ASP A 534 -17.46 -16.74 7.63
CA ASP A 534 -18.50 -15.72 7.77
C ASP A 534 -17.95 -14.32 8.09
N GLU A 535 -16.78 -14.26 8.74
CA GLU A 535 -16.10 -13.01 9.10
C GLU A 535 -14.58 -13.05 8.88
N VAL A 536 -13.99 -11.87 8.64
CA VAL A 536 -12.53 -11.69 8.61
C VAL A 536 -11.99 -11.77 10.04
N THR A 537 -11.03 -12.65 10.26
CA THR A 537 -10.40 -12.94 11.54
C THR A 537 -8.95 -12.44 11.61
N ALA A 538 -8.31 -12.62 12.76
CA ALA A 538 -6.89 -12.35 12.90
C ALA A 538 -6.01 -13.28 12.04
N GLU A 539 -6.49 -14.49 11.73
CA GLU A 539 -5.77 -15.44 10.90
C GLU A 539 -5.70 -14.95 9.45
N ASP A 540 -6.80 -14.46 8.91
CA ASP A 540 -6.87 -13.89 7.56
C ASP A 540 -5.89 -12.72 7.39
N ILE A 541 -5.81 -11.84 8.39
CA ILE A 541 -4.85 -10.73 8.41
C ILE A 541 -3.41 -11.25 8.40
N ALA A 542 -3.11 -12.27 9.21
CA ALA A 542 -1.78 -12.86 9.25
C ALA A 542 -1.41 -13.55 7.93
N GLU A 543 -2.37 -14.18 7.24
CA GLU A 543 -2.14 -14.77 5.91
C GLU A 543 -1.85 -13.72 4.84
N VAL A 544 -2.53 -12.57 4.86
CA VAL A 544 -2.21 -11.45 3.96
C VAL A 544 -0.78 -10.94 4.23
N ILE A 545 -0.39 -10.79 5.50
CA ILE A 545 0.97 -10.39 5.86
C ILE A 545 2.00 -11.45 5.44
N GLU A 546 1.67 -12.74 5.56
CA GLU A 546 2.51 -13.84 5.06
C GLU A 546 2.75 -13.71 3.56
N ALA A 547 1.69 -13.45 2.78
CA ALA A 547 1.82 -13.23 1.34
C ALA A 547 2.72 -12.03 1.00
N TRP A 548 2.65 -10.94 1.79
CA TRP A 548 3.44 -9.73 1.57
C TRP A 548 4.90 -9.86 2.02
N THR A 549 5.16 -10.58 3.12
CA THR A 549 6.45 -10.59 3.82
C THR A 549 7.21 -11.91 3.74
N GLY A 550 6.51 -13.01 3.44
CA GLY A 550 7.03 -14.38 3.49
C GLY A 550 7.16 -14.97 4.91
N ILE A 551 6.72 -14.24 5.94
CA ILE A 551 6.75 -14.73 7.33
C ILE A 551 5.52 -15.63 7.55
N PRO A 552 5.64 -16.85 8.09
CA PRO A 552 4.49 -17.74 8.26
C PRO A 552 3.43 -17.21 9.25
N ALA A 553 2.14 -17.24 8.89
CA ALA A 553 1.01 -16.75 9.69
C ALA A 553 0.95 -17.42 11.08
N GLY A 554 1.17 -18.74 11.14
CA GLY A 554 1.21 -19.49 12.39
C GLY A 554 2.28 -19.00 13.37
N ARG A 555 3.39 -18.39 12.89
CA ARG A 555 4.40 -17.76 13.76
C ARG A 555 3.99 -16.37 14.24
N MET A 556 3.22 -15.63 13.43
CA MET A 556 2.74 -14.28 13.77
C MET A 556 1.61 -14.30 14.80
N LEU A 557 0.77 -15.33 14.75
CA LEU A 557 -0.38 -15.52 15.64
C LEU A 557 -0.02 -16.12 17.00
N GLN A 558 1.17 -16.74 17.12
CA GLN A 558 1.65 -17.22 18.41
C GLN A 558 1.85 -16.05 19.38
N GLY A 559 1.20 -16.15 20.54
CA GLY A 559 1.37 -15.15 21.61
C GLY A 559 2.85 -14.98 21.96
N GLU A 560 3.33 -13.73 21.94
CA GLU A 560 4.74 -13.39 22.17
C GLU A 560 5.27 -14.02 23.47
N SER A 561 4.45 -14.08 24.52
CA SER A 561 4.79 -14.73 25.78
C SER A 561 5.06 -16.23 25.63
N GLN A 562 4.24 -16.96 24.86
CA GLN A 562 4.44 -18.39 24.65
C GLN A 562 5.68 -18.66 23.80
N LYS A 563 5.90 -17.86 22.75
CA LYS A 563 7.13 -17.91 21.93
C LYS A 563 8.35 -17.75 22.85
N LEU A 564 8.40 -16.70 23.65
CA LEU A 564 9.52 -16.40 24.57
C LEU A 564 9.75 -17.45 25.67
N LEU A 565 8.70 -18.16 26.12
CA LEU A 565 8.84 -19.26 27.08
C LEU A 565 9.53 -20.48 26.47
N GLN A 566 9.42 -20.69 25.16
CA GLN A 566 10.05 -21.78 24.41
C GLN A 566 11.39 -21.39 23.77
N MET A 567 11.90 -20.18 24.06
CA MET A 567 13.12 -19.64 23.46
C MET A 567 14.35 -20.52 23.67
N GLU A 568 14.48 -21.14 24.84
CA GLU A 568 15.62 -22.01 25.16
C GLU A 568 15.65 -23.28 24.33
N ASP A 569 14.48 -23.89 24.11
CA ASP A 569 14.34 -25.08 23.29
C ASP A 569 14.71 -24.76 21.84
N PHE A 570 14.16 -23.67 21.28
CA PHE A 570 14.44 -23.23 19.91
C PHE A 570 15.93 -22.92 19.69
N LEU A 571 16.54 -22.13 20.57
CA LEU A 571 17.96 -21.81 20.47
C LEU A 571 18.84 -23.06 20.70
N GLY A 572 18.39 -23.97 21.57
CA GLY A 572 19.08 -25.22 21.90
C GLY A 572 19.09 -26.25 20.77
N GLU A 573 18.09 -26.27 19.89
CA GLU A 573 18.08 -27.13 18.69
C GLU A 573 19.28 -26.86 17.77
N ARG A 574 19.71 -25.60 17.71
CA ARG A 574 20.76 -25.13 16.79
C ARG A 574 22.11 -24.99 17.48
N LEU A 575 22.12 -24.67 18.77
CA LEU A 575 23.35 -24.43 19.55
C LEU A 575 23.66 -25.57 20.51
N ILE A 576 24.52 -26.48 20.07
CA ILE A 576 24.92 -27.67 20.84
C ILE A 576 25.91 -27.31 21.96
N GLY A 577 25.64 -27.82 23.16
CA GLY A 577 26.57 -27.77 24.30
C GLY A 577 26.57 -26.47 25.12
N GLN A 578 25.86 -25.42 24.69
CA GLN A 578 25.95 -24.08 25.30
C GLN A 578 24.70 -23.71 26.13
N LYS A 579 24.13 -24.66 26.88
CA LYS A 579 22.85 -24.48 27.60
C LYS A 579 22.85 -23.28 28.55
N LYS A 580 23.96 -23.04 29.27
CA LYS A 580 24.09 -21.90 30.19
C LYS A 580 24.06 -20.55 29.46
N ALA A 581 24.70 -20.47 28.29
CA ALA A 581 24.69 -19.26 27.48
C ALA A 581 23.29 -18.98 26.92
N VAL A 582 22.60 -20.02 26.44
CA VAL A 582 21.21 -19.94 25.95
C VAL A 582 20.27 -19.45 27.05
N ALA A 583 20.35 -20.03 28.24
CA ALA A 583 19.51 -19.64 29.38
C ALA A 583 19.73 -18.17 29.77
N ALA A 584 20.99 -17.74 29.93
CA ALA A 584 21.32 -16.36 30.31
C ALA A 584 20.79 -15.32 29.32
N VAL A 585 20.94 -15.58 28.01
CA VAL A 585 20.39 -14.69 26.97
C VAL A 585 18.86 -14.70 26.99
N SER A 586 18.25 -15.89 27.09
CA SER A 586 16.79 -16.03 27.11
C SER A 586 16.17 -15.29 28.28
N ASP A 587 16.77 -15.37 29.47
CA ASP A 587 16.35 -14.63 30.67
C ASP A 587 16.45 -13.11 30.51
N ALA A 588 17.55 -12.61 29.92
CA ALA A 588 17.71 -11.19 29.65
C ALA A 588 16.67 -10.66 28.66
N VAL A 589 16.43 -11.38 27.57
CA VAL A 589 15.43 -11.01 26.56
C VAL A 589 14.01 -11.07 27.16
N ARG A 590 13.68 -12.09 27.96
CA ARG A 590 12.40 -12.17 28.68
C ARG A 590 12.19 -10.99 29.62
N ARG A 591 13.21 -10.56 30.38
CA ARG A 591 13.12 -9.39 31.25
C ARG A 591 12.82 -8.10 30.47
N ALA A 592 13.48 -7.90 29.33
CA ALA A 592 13.23 -6.75 28.48
C ALA A 592 11.80 -6.76 27.90
N ARG A 593 11.35 -7.91 27.39
CA ARG A 593 10.01 -8.07 26.81
C ARG A 593 8.88 -8.01 27.83
N ALA A 594 9.14 -8.41 29.07
CA ALA A 594 8.21 -8.25 30.18
C ALA A 594 8.14 -6.80 30.73
N GLY A 595 8.91 -5.86 30.16
CA GLY A 595 8.95 -4.47 30.62
C GLY A 595 9.61 -4.29 32.00
N ILE A 596 10.40 -5.27 32.45
CA ILE A 596 11.10 -5.25 33.74
C ILE A 596 12.43 -4.48 33.61
N SER A 597 13.06 -4.53 32.43
CA SER A 597 14.28 -3.79 32.12
C SER A 597 14.00 -2.30 31.87
N ASP A 598 15.04 -1.47 31.97
CA ASP A 598 14.95 -0.03 31.65
C ASP A 598 14.55 0.18 30.17
N PRO A 599 13.44 0.89 29.88
CA PRO A 599 12.96 1.10 28.52
C PRO A 599 13.86 2.01 27.68
N ASN A 600 14.83 2.70 28.29
CA ASN A 600 15.79 3.53 27.57
C ASN A 600 17.06 2.77 27.17
N ARG A 601 17.20 1.49 27.51
CA ARG A 601 18.36 0.68 27.15
C ARG A 601 18.04 -0.27 25.98
N PRO A 602 19.05 -0.80 25.27
CA PRO A 602 18.84 -1.84 24.27
C PRO A 602 18.12 -3.07 24.86
N THR A 603 17.43 -3.84 24.02
CA THR A 603 16.66 -5.03 24.43
C THR A 603 17.54 -6.08 25.14
N GLY A 604 18.82 -6.13 24.81
CA GLY A 604 19.81 -6.91 25.55
C GLY A 604 21.22 -6.55 25.13
N SER A 605 22.16 -6.63 26.05
CA SER A 605 23.57 -6.32 25.83
C SER A 605 24.47 -7.40 26.45
N PHE A 606 25.24 -8.08 25.60
CA PHE A 606 25.97 -9.28 25.99
C PHE A 606 27.43 -9.24 25.55
N LEU A 607 28.34 -9.66 26.44
CA LEU A 607 29.72 -9.97 26.06
C LEU A 607 29.94 -11.49 26.07
N PHE A 608 30.11 -12.06 24.88
CA PHE A 608 30.37 -13.48 24.65
C PHE A 608 31.87 -13.76 24.65
N LEU A 609 32.32 -14.48 25.68
CA LEU A 609 33.71 -14.90 25.89
C LEU A 609 33.85 -16.39 25.60
N GLY A 610 34.90 -16.78 24.88
CA GLY A 610 35.16 -18.21 24.64
C GLY A 610 36.15 -18.47 23.52
N PRO A 611 36.53 -19.73 23.29
CA PRO A 611 37.36 -20.12 22.15
C PRO A 611 36.68 -19.81 20.81
N THR A 612 37.45 -19.86 19.73
CA THR A 612 36.88 -19.71 18.38
C THR A 612 36.07 -20.97 18.03
N GLY A 613 34.94 -20.81 17.34
CA GLY A 613 34.20 -21.96 16.78
C GLY A 613 33.34 -22.75 17.77
N VAL A 614 33.12 -22.24 18.99
CA VAL A 614 32.21 -22.85 20.00
C VAL A 614 30.73 -22.40 19.87
N GLY A 615 30.43 -21.49 18.94
CA GLY A 615 29.05 -21.08 18.64
C GLY A 615 28.64 -19.66 19.06
N LYS A 616 29.57 -18.77 19.44
CA LYS A 616 29.28 -17.36 19.77
C LYS A 616 28.46 -16.63 18.70
N THR A 617 28.92 -16.69 17.45
CA THR A 617 28.22 -16.10 16.30
C THR A 617 26.94 -16.86 15.95
N GLU A 618 26.88 -18.17 16.20
CA GLU A 618 25.69 -18.97 15.89
C GLU A 618 24.55 -18.66 16.86
N LEU A 619 24.85 -18.38 18.14
CA LEU A 619 23.86 -17.89 19.09
C LEU A 619 23.29 -16.54 18.63
N ALA A 620 24.14 -15.59 18.21
CA ALA A 620 23.68 -14.30 17.71
C ALA A 620 22.76 -14.43 16.47
N LYS A 621 23.09 -15.32 15.54
CA LYS A 621 22.23 -15.62 14.39
C LYS A 621 20.92 -16.27 14.78
N SER A 622 20.97 -17.24 15.69
CA SER A 622 19.79 -17.95 16.18
C SER A 622 18.84 -17.00 16.93
N LEU A 623 19.39 -15.99 17.63
CA LEU A 623 18.60 -14.91 18.24
C LEU A 623 17.92 -14.03 17.19
N ALA A 624 18.64 -13.68 16.11
CA ALA A 624 18.06 -12.89 15.03
C ALA A 624 16.90 -13.63 14.35
N ASP A 625 17.12 -14.91 14.04
CA ASP A 625 16.11 -15.81 13.48
C ASP A 625 14.91 -15.97 14.43
N PHE A 626 15.15 -16.22 15.71
CA PHE A 626 14.06 -16.44 16.67
C PHE A 626 13.21 -15.18 16.94
N LEU A 627 13.86 -14.04 17.15
CA LEU A 627 13.18 -12.81 17.58
C LEU A 627 12.62 -12.00 16.41
N PHE A 628 13.30 -12.04 15.27
CA PHE A 628 12.98 -11.23 14.10
C PHE A 628 12.58 -12.06 12.89
N ASP A 629 12.51 -13.40 13.02
CA ASP A 629 12.13 -14.33 11.95
C ASP A 629 13.00 -14.18 10.67
N ASP A 630 14.21 -13.62 10.81
CA ASP A 630 15.18 -13.38 9.73
C ASP A 630 16.63 -13.45 10.27
N GLU A 631 17.40 -14.46 9.86
CA GLU A 631 18.85 -14.53 10.16
C GLU A 631 19.64 -13.32 9.63
N ARG A 632 19.15 -12.67 8.56
CA ARG A 632 19.75 -11.46 7.97
C ARG A 632 19.41 -10.20 8.76
N ALA A 633 18.53 -10.28 9.77
CA ALA A 633 18.37 -9.24 10.77
C ALA A 633 19.55 -9.16 11.76
N MET A 634 20.67 -9.84 11.46
CA MET A 634 21.94 -9.67 12.14
C MET A 634 22.87 -8.73 11.36
N VAL A 635 23.23 -7.59 11.96
CA VAL A 635 24.26 -6.67 11.46
C VAL A 635 25.58 -7.08 12.07
N ARG A 636 26.51 -7.61 11.26
CA ARG A 636 27.85 -8.01 11.71
C ARG A 636 28.88 -6.94 11.37
N ILE A 637 29.64 -6.51 12.37
CA ILE A 637 30.74 -5.55 12.23
C ILE A 637 32.00 -6.16 12.83
N ASP A 638 33.06 -6.24 12.04
CA ASP A 638 34.37 -6.72 12.47
C ASP A 638 35.15 -5.58 13.13
N MET A 639 35.44 -5.70 14.43
CA MET A 639 36.11 -4.65 15.19
C MET A 639 37.61 -4.53 14.89
N SER A 640 38.20 -5.51 14.20
CA SER A 640 39.57 -5.40 13.68
C SER A 640 39.70 -4.31 12.62
N GLU A 641 38.63 -3.98 11.88
CA GLU A 641 38.61 -2.84 10.93
C GLU A 641 38.57 -1.46 11.63
N TYR A 642 38.33 -1.46 12.94
CA TYR A 642 38.13 -0.29 13.79
C TYR A 642 39.24 -0.07 14.82
N SER A 643 40.43 -0.61 14.56
CA SER A 643 41.59 -0.49 15.45
C SER A 643 42.22 0.90 15.46
N GLU A 644 42.00 1.70 14.41
CA GLU A 644 42.58 3.03 14.25
C GLU A 644 41.58 4.14 14.53
N LYS A 645 42.02 5.24 15.16
CA LYS A 645 41.14 6.36 15.54
C LYS A 645 40.30 6.92 14.39
N HIS A 646 40.87 7.07 13.19
CA HIS A 646 40.16 7.64 12.05
C HIS A 646 39.08 6.71 11.46
N SER A 647 39.15 5.41 11.74
CA SER A 647 38.17 4.44 11.27
C SER A 647 36.87 4.48 12.08
N VAL A 648 36.92 4.95 13.33
CA VAL A 648 35.77 5.06 14.26
C VAL A 648 34.66 5.95 13.68
N SER A 649 35.00 7.01 12.96
CA SER A 649 34.01 7.89 12.33
C SER A 649 33.20 7.18 11.25
N ARG A 650 33.70 6.10 10.62
CA ARG A 650 32.92 5.29 9.67
C ARG A 650 31.78 4.53 10.33
N LEU A 651 31.89 4.24 11.64
CA LEU A 651 30.86 3.53 12.38
C LEU A 651 29.60 4.39 12.57
N VAL A 652 29.77 5.68 12.86
CA VAL A 652 28.70 6.62 13.23
C VAL A 652 28.36 7.62 12.11
N GLY A 653 29.30 7.87 11.20
CA GLY A 653 29.21 8.83 10.12
C GLY A 653 30.22 9.97 10.31
N ALA A 654 30.82 10.45 9.21
CA ALA A 654 31.76 11.56 9.27
C ALA A 654 31.02 12.88 9.61
N PRO A 655 31.62 13.80 10.38
CA PRO A 655 31.03 15.11 10.66
C PRO A 655 31.07 16.03 9.41
N PRO A 656 30.29 17.14 9.40
CA PRO A 656 30.26 18.08 8.26
C PRO A 656 31.66 18.58 7.90
N GLY A 657 32.02 18.47 6.61
CA GLY A 657 33.31 18.94 6.08
C GLY A 657 34.41 17.87 5.94
N TYR A 658 34.11 16.61 6.25
CA TYR A 658 35.02 15.46 6.05
C TYR A 658 34.56 14.56 4.88
N VAL A 659 35.51 13.85 4.25
CA VAL A 659 35.21 12.88 3.18
C VAL A 659 34.32 11.77 3.75
N GLY A 660 33.21 11.45 3.06
CA GLY A 660 32.20 10.51 3.54
C GLY A 660 31.08 11.13 4.38
N TYR A 661 30.95 12.46 4.44
CA TYR A 661 29.84 13.14 5.13
C TYR A 661 28.45 12.76 4.58
N GLU A 662 28.36 12.50 3.28
CA GLU A 662 27.10 12.08 2.63
C GLU A 662 26.79 10.58 2.85
N GLU A 663 27.81 9.78 3.19
CA GLU A 663 27.68 8.37 3.50
C GLU A 663 27.44 8.22 5.02
N GLY A 664 26.19 7.97 5.44
CA GLY A 664 25.86 7.73 6.85
C GLY A 664 26.69 6.60 7.47
N GLY A 665 26.78 6.55 8.80
CA GLY A 665 27.62 5.57 9.49
C GLY A 665 27.19 4.12 9.27
N GLN A 666 28.15 3.19 9.23
CA GLN A 666 27.87 1.77 9.00
C GLN A 666 26.94 1.16 10.06
N LEU A 667 27.09 1.57 11.33
CA LEU A 667 26.22 1.11 12.42
C LEU A 667 24.91 1.90 12.45
N THR A 668 24.99 3.24 12.37
CA THR A 668 23.82 4.12 12.48
C THR A 668 22.84 3.94 11.32
N GLU A 669 23.31 3.79 10.08
CA GLU A 669 22.45 3.49 8.93
C GLU A 669 21.85 2.09 8.98
N ALA A 670 22.63 1.09 9.39
CA ALA A 670 22.15 -0.29 9.47
C ALA A 670 20.99 -0.39 10.47
N VAL A 671 21.12 0.22 11.64
CA VAL A 671 20.07 0.24 12.67
C VAL A 671 18.92 1.16 12.27
N ARG A 672 19.17 2.31 11.63
CA ARG A 672 18.07 3.17 11.14
C ARG A 672 17.19 2.44 10.12
N ARG A 673 17.80 1.67 9.21
CA ARG A 673 17.07 0.89 8.19
C ARG A 673 16.39 -0.34 8.77
N ARG A 674 16.95 -0.94 9.82
CA ARG A 674 16.39 -2.11 10.53
C ARG A 674 16.51 -1.92 12.05
N PRO A 675 15.55 -1.21 12.68
CA PRO A 675 15.58 -0.93 14.13
C PRO A 675 15.43 -2.18 15.00
N TYR A 676 14.84 -3.24 14.45
CA TYR A 676 14.72 -4.56 15.06
C TYR A 676 15.81 -5.46 14.50
N SER A 677 16.94 -5.55 15.20
CA SER A 677 18.10 -6.32 14.72
C SER A 677 19.01 -6.77 15.84
N VAL A 678 19.83 -7.77 15.54
CA VAL A 678 20.98 -8.16 16.38
C VAL A 678 22.22 -7.48 15.82
N VAL A 679 22.88 -6.63 16.60
CA VAL A 679 24.17 -6.04 16.22
C VAL A 679 25.28 -6.88 16.84
N LEU A 680 26.05 -7.55 15.99
CA LEU A 680 27.18 -8.39 16.37
C LEU A 680 28.50 -7.63 16.13
N LEU A 681 29.18 -7.27 17.22
CA LEU A 681 30.51 -6.69 17.22
C LEU A 681 31.54 -7.79 17.46
N ASP A 682 32.19 -8.26 16.39
CA ASP A 682 33.10 -9.40 16.43
C ASP A 682 34.53 -8.95 16.81
N GLU A 683 35.24 -9.73 17.62
CA GLU A 683 36.62 -9.44 18.07
C GLU A 683 36.80 -8.08 18.76
N VAL A 684 35.88 -7.73 19.69
CA VAL A 684 35.82 -6.40 20.30
C VAL A 684 37.11 -5.98 21.03
N GLU A 685 37.95 -6.93 21.46
CA GLU A 685 39.26 -6.63 22.03
C GLU A 685 40.25 -5.94 21.07
N LYS A 686 39.97 -5.93 19.77
CA LYS A 686 40.78 -5.27 18.73
C LYS A 686 40.35 -3.84 18.43
N ALA A 687 39.18 -3.42 18.92
CA ALA A 687 38.63 -2.10 18.69
C ALA A 687 39.48 -0.99 19.32
N HIS A 688 39.50 0.19 18.70
CA HIS A 688 40.06 1.38 19.30
C HIS A 688 39.24 1.81 20.54
N PRO A 689 39.87 2.33 21.62
CA PRO A 689 39.17 2.72 22.85
C PRO A 689 37.97 3.67 22.67
N GLU A 690 38.00 4.57 21.69
CA GLU A 690 36.89 5.52 21.41
C GLU A 690 35.61 4.82 20.93
N VAL A 691 35.68 3.58 20.42
CA VAL A 691 34.49 2.80 20.07
C VAL A 691 33.66 2.51 21.33
N PHE A 692 34.31 2.23 22.47
CA PHE A 692 33.59 1.95 23.72
C PHE A 692 32.89 3.17 24.28
N ASP A 693 33.41 4.37 24.04
CA ASP A 693 32.76 5.62 24.47
C ASP A 693 31.44 5.82 23.68
N ILE A 694 31.42 5.48 22.38
CA ILE A 694 30.20 5.46 21.56
C ILE A 694 29.21 4.38 22.04
N LEU A 695 29.71 3.18 22.35
CA LEU A 695 28.85 2.09 22.82
C LEU A 695 28.26 2.37 24.21
N LEU A 696 28.97 3.08 25.09
CA LEU A 696 28.43 3.52 26.38
C LEU A 696 27.18 4.39 26.19
N GLN A 697 27.19 5.31 25.23
CA GLN A 697 26.01 6.13 24.91
C GLN A 697 24.82 5.24 24.49
N VAL A 698 25.06 4.22 23.66
CA VAL A 698 24.03 3.27 23.23
C VAL A 698 23.52 2.44 24.41
N LEU A 699 24.41 1.99 25.30
CA LEU A 699 24.05 1.15 26.44
C LEU A 699 23.31 1.91 27.56
N ASP A 700 23.49 3.23 27.65
CA ASP A 700 22.85 4.09 28.65
C ASP A 700 21.55 4.72 28.15
N ASP A 701 21.56 5.34 26.97
CA ASP A 701 20.43 6.13 26.45
C ASP A 701 19.64 5.41 25.35
N GLY A 702 20.11 4.24 24.90
CA GLY A 702 19.45 3.46 23.85
C GLY A 702 19.34 4.22 22.53
N ARG A 703 20.16 5.25 22.35
CA ARG A 703 20.13 6.17 21.21
C ARG A 703 21.55 6.59 20.87
N LEU A 704 21.78 6.81 19.58
CA LEU A 704 23.05 7.30 19.07
C LEU A 704 22.82 8.40 18.05
N THR A 705 23.53 9.51 18.19
CA THR A 705 23.47 10.60 17.20
C THR A 705 24.53 10.38 16.15
N ASP A 706 24.12 10.36 14.88
CA ASP A 706 25.02 10.20 13.74
C ASP A 706 25.84 11.47 13.43
N GLY A 707 26.79 11.36 12.49
CA GLY A 707 27.60 12.50 12.04
C GLY A 707 26.82 13.64 11.38
N GLN A 708 25.57 13.41 11.00
CA GLN A 708 24.65 14.40 10.40
C GLN A 708 23.70 15.03 11.43
N GLY A 709 23.81 14.64 12.71
CA GLY A 709 22.97 15.13 13.80
C GLY A 709 21.61 14.42 13.93
N ARG A 710 21.40 13.31 13.23
CA ARG A 710 20.17 12.50 13.35
C ARG A 710 20.32 11.53 14.51
N THR A 711 19.28 11.40 15.32
CA THR A 711 19.27 10.43 16.43
C THR A 711 18.68 9.11 15.97
N VAL A 712 19.46 8.04 16.09
CA VAL A 712 19.07 6.65 15.77
C VAL A 712 18.70 5.93 17.06
N ASP A 713 17.62 5.15 17.01
CA ASP A 713 17.08 4.40 18.15
C ASP A 713 17.61 2.96 18.20
N PHE A 714 18.15 2.55 19.34
CA PHE A 714 18.72 1.23 19.63
C PHE A 714 17.91 0.44 20.67
N ARG A 715 16.79 0.96 21.17
CA ARG A 715 16.00 0.30 22.22
C ARG A 715 15.48 -1.09 21.82
N ASN A 716 15.24 -1.29 20.52
CA ASN A 716 14.80 -2.56 19.94
C ASN A 716 15.94 -3.45 19.40
N VAL A 717 17.20 -3.08 19.68
CA VAL A 717 18.39 -3.79 19.23
C VAL A 717 18.91 -4.71 20.33
N ILE A 718 19.41 -5.89 19.95
CA ILE A 718 20.26 -6.72 20.81
C ILE A 718 21.71 -6.52 20.44
N LEU A 719 22.52 -6.04 21.38
CA LEU A 719 23.94 -5.83 21.20
C LEU A 719 24.72 -7.05 21.68
N VAL A 720 25.40 -7.73 20.76
CA VAL A 720 26.26 -8.88 21.06
C VAL A 720 27.69 -8.50 20.73
N LEU A 721 28.57 -8.56 21.73
CA LEU A 721 30.00 -8.38 21.57
C LEU A 721 30.68 -9.74 21.73
N THR A 722 31.56 -10.13 20.81
CA THR A 722 32.35 -11.36 20.97
C THR A 722 33.78 -11.01 21.30
N SER A 723 34.41 -11.86 22.11
CA SER A 723 35.84 -11.77 22.37
C SER A 723 36.47 -13.15 22.57
N ASN A 724 37.73 -13.29 22.15
CA ASN A 724 38.53 -14.49 22.39
C ASN A 724 39.43 -14.35 23.64
N LEU A 725 39.31 -13.26 24.40
CA LEU A 725 40.10 -13.00 25.60
C LEU A 725 39.95 -14.11 26.64
N GLY A 726 41.09 -14.55 27.19
CA GLY A 726 41.15 -15.58 28.22
C GLY A 726 40.80 -17.00 27.75
N SER A 727 40.54 -17.22 26.46
CA SER A 727 40.14 -18.53 25.92
C SER A 727 41.15 -19.66 26.21
N GLN A 728 42.44 -19.33 26.29
CA GLN A 728 43.51 -20.26 26.68
C GLN A 728 43.29 -20.92 28.06
N PHE A 729 42.65 -20.23 29.00
CA PHE A 729 42.35 -20.79 30.33
C PHE A 729 41.13 -21.72 30.27
N LEU A 730 40.16 -21.44 29.39
CA LEU A 730 38.95 -22.27 29.25
C LEU A 730 39.27 -23.68 28.72
N VAL A 731 40.26 -23.79 27.83
CA VAL A 731 40.68 -25.05 27.21
C VAL A 731 41.70 -25.84 28.04
N ASP A 732 42.26 -25.26 29.12
CA ASP A 732 43.25 -25.96 29.95
C ASP A 732 42.58 -27.10 30.75
N PRO A 733 42.97 -28.37 30.54
CA PRO A 733 42.38 -29.49 31.27
C PRO A 733 42.81 -29.55 32.75
N ASN A 734 43.84 -28.80 33.15
CA ASN A 734 44.39 -28.83 34.51
C ASN A 734 43.73 -27.84 35.48
N LEU A 735 42.89 -26.93 34.97
CA LEU A 735 42.18 -25.95 35.77
C LEU A 735 40.75 -26.42 36.05
N ASP A 736 40.26 -26.19 37.27
CA ASP A 736 38.84 -26.37 37.59
C ASP A 736 38.00 -25.18 37.08
N ASP A 737 36.69 -25.39 36.92
CA ASP A 737 35.79 -24.39 36.34
C ASP A 737 35.83 -23.03 37.06
N GLN A 738 36.02 -23.04 38.38
CA GLN A 738 36.06 -21.80 39.16
C GLN A 738 37.37 -21.01 38.93
N THR A 739 38.50 -21.70 38.86
CA THR A 739 39.79 -21.05 38.54
C THR A 739 39.79 -20.55 37.10
N LYS A 740 39.24 -21.32 36.15
CA LYS A 740 39.07 -20.89 34.75
C LYS A 740 38.32 -19.57 34.64
N LYS A 741 37.13 -19.49 35.27
CA LYS A 741 36.31 -18.27 35.26
C LYS A 741 37.03 -17.08 35.86
N THR A 742 37.75 -17.28 36.97
CA THR A 742 38.49 -16.22 37.65
C THR A 742 39.61 -15.67 36.76
N ALA A 743 40.41 -16.56 36.17
CA ALA A 743 41.50 -16.18 35.26
C ALA A 743 41.00 -15.44 34.01
N VAL A 744 39.88 -15.88 33.42
CA VAL A 744 39.26 -15.18 32.29
C VAL A 744 38.80 -13.78 32.69
N MET A 745 38.11 -13.63 33.82
CA MET A 745 37.62 -12.32 34.28
C MET A 745 38.74 -11.35 34.65
N GLU A 746 39.88 -11.83 35.12
CA GLU A 746 41.06 -10.97 35.33
C GLU A 746 41.56 -10.38 34.01
N VAL A 747 41.64 -11.19 32.95
CA VAL A 747 42.01 -10.70 31.61
C VAL A 747 40.97 -9.70 31.09
N VAL A 748 39.69 -9.99 31.22
CA VAL A 748 38.59 -9.11 30.77
C VAL A 748 38.64 -7.76 31.50
N ARG A 749 38.83 -7.76 32.83
CA ARG A 749 38.95 -6.53 33.63
C ARG A 749 40.21 -5.73 33.33
N SER A 750 41.26 -6.37 32.80
CA SER A 750 42.46 -5.69 32.33
C SER A 750 42.27 -5.05 30.95
N ALA A 751 41.43 -5.63 30.09
CA ALA A 751 41.20 -5.17 28.73
C ALA A 751 40.09 -4.10 28.63
N PHE A 752 39.04 -4.21 29.44
CA PHE A 752 37.89 -3.29 29.41
C PHE A 752 37.76 -2.49 30.72
N LYS A 753 37.34 -1.23 30.59
CA LYS A 753 37.04 -0.38 31.74
C LYS A 753 35.87 -0.96 32.55
N PRO A 754 35.88 -0.88 33.90
CA PRO A 754 34.77 -1.35 34.73
C PRO A 754 33.42 -0.72 34.39
N GLU A 755 33.42 0.55 34.00
CA GLU A 755 32.22 1.28 33.57
C GLU A 755 31.51 0.57 32.42
N PHE A 756 32.25 0.16 31.38
CA PHE A 756 31.69 -0.56 30.24
C PHE A 756 31.10 -1.92 30.63
N LEU A 757 31.83 -2.70 31.45
CA LEU A 757 31.36 -4.02 31.89
C LEU A 757 30.08 -3.95 32.72
N ASN A 758 29.93 -2.91 33.54
CA ASN A 758 28.74 -2.71 34.38
C ASN A 758 27.51 -2.25 33.58
N ARG A 759 27.68 -1.81 32.32
CA ARG A 759 26.58 -1.45 31.42
C ARG A 759 26.11 -2.59 30.53
N LEU A 760 26.77 -3.74 30.59
CA LEU A 760 26.30 -4.95 29.93
C LEU A 760 25.31 -5.67 30.85
N ASP A 761 24.30 -6.31 30.27
CA ASP A 761 23.33 -7.06 31.06
C ASP A 761 23.93 -8.37 31.58
N GLU A 762 24.76 -9.04 30.77
CA GLU A 762 25.43 -10.30 31.10
C GLU A 762 26.79 -10.45 30.40
N VAL A 763 27.75 -11.06 31.09
CA VAL A 763 29.04 -11.51 30.52
C VAL A 763 29.03 -13.04 30.49
N ILE A 764 28.93 -13.60 29.29
CA ILE A 764 28.63 -15.01 29.08
C ILE A 764 29.89 -15.75 28.62
N MET A 765 30.28 -16.78 29.37
CA MET A 765 31.41 -17.64 29.02
C MET A 765 30.91 -18.92 28.34
N PHE A 766 31.43 -19.18 27.14
CA PHE A 766 31.15 -20.37 26.35
C PHE A 766 32.09 -21.50 26.75
N GLU A 767 31.55 -22.72 26.78
CA GLU A 767 32.27 -23.92 27.16
C GLU A 767 32.95 -24.54 25.92
N PRO A 768 34.16 -25.14 26.06
CA PRO A 768 34.76 -25.93 24.99
C PRO A 768 33.86 -27.12 24.60
N LEU A 769 33.84 -27.47 23.32
CA LEU A 769 32.99 -28.55 22.80
C LEU A 769 33.58 -29.92 23.11
N SER A 770 32.75 -30.86 23.58
CA SER A 770 33.10 -32.28 23.72
C SER A 770 33.03 -33.02 22.38
N VAL A 771 33.62 -34.23 22.32
CA VAL A 771 33.58 -35.06 21.10
C VAL A 771 32.15 -35.46 20.74
N GLU A 772 31.32 -35.75 21.75
CA GLU A 772 29.91 -36.07 21.57
C GLU A 772 29.14 -34.89 20.98
N GLN A 773 29.40 -33.68 21.48
CA GLN A 773 28.79 -32.45 20.96
C GLN A 773 29.24 -32.17 19.52
N LEU A 774 30.49 -32.47 19.16
CA LEU A 774 30.99 -32.34 17.79
C LEU A 774 30.31 -33.32 16.84
N ASN A 775 30.00 -34.55 17.27
CA ASN A 775 29.22 -35.50 16.48
C ASN A 775 27.83 -34.95 16.14
N GLU A 776 27.14 -34.36 17.13
CA GLU A 776 25.84 -33.71 16.90
C GLU A 776 25.95 -32.53 15.92
N ILE A 777 27.01 -31.73 16.01
CA ILE A 777 27.26 -30.64 15.07
C ILE A 777 27.52 -31.16 13.65
N VAL A 778 28.26 -32.26 13.50
CA VAL A 778 28.47 -32.92 12.19
C VAL A 778 27.14 -33.37 11.60
N GLU A 779 26.26 -33.96 12.39
CA GLU A 779 24.92 -34.38 11.96
C GLU A 779 24.11 -33.21 11.39
N ILE A 780 24.15 -32.04 12.04
CA ILE A 780 23.49 -30.83 11.56
C ILE A 780 24.06 -30.40 10.20
N GLN A 781 25.40 -30.36 10.06
CA GLN A 781 26.06 -29.97 8.80
C GLN A 781 25.74 -30.95 7.66
N VAL A 782 25.66 -32.25 7.96
CA VAL A 782 25.28 -33.29 7.00
C VAL A 782 23.82 -33.12 6.57
N LYS A 783 22.89 -32.87 7.51
CA LYS A 783 21.48 -32.59 7.19
C LYS A 783 21.33 -31.35 6.30
N ASP A 784 22.11 -30.31 6.53
CA ASP A 784 22.10 -29.10 5.70
C ASP A 784 22.68 -29.33 4.30
N LEU A 785 23.63 -30.25 4.16
CA LEU A 785 24.08 -30.72 2.85
C LEU A 785 22.98 -31.54 2.16
N ALA A 786 22.35 -32.48 2.88
CA ALA A 786 21.27 -33.32 2.37
C ALA A 786 20.06 -32.50 1.90
N LYS A 787 19.68 -31.44 2.62
CA LYS A 787 18.61 -30.51 2.18
C LYS A 787 18.88 -29.93 0.79
N ARG A 788 20.13 -29.52 0.51
CA ARG A 788 20.54 -28.96 -0.79
C ARG A 788 20.55 -29.99 -1.92
N LEU A 789 20.60 -31.28 -1.58
CA LEU A 789 20.57 -32.38 -2.55
C LEU A 789 19.14 -32.82 -2.91
N ARG A 790 18.12 -32.33 -2.21
CA ARG A 790 16.70 -32.66 -2.47
C ARG A 790 16.23 -32.25 -3.86
N ASP A 791 16.72 -31.13 -4.40
CA ASP A 791 16.37 -30.68 -5.76
C ASP A 791 16.79 -31.69 -6.84
N ARG A 792 17.83 -32.49 -6.54
CA ARG A 792 18.30 -33.60 -7.38
C ARG A 792 17.70 -34.96 -6.98
N ARG A 793 16.75 -34.98 -6.05
CA ARG A 793 16.12 -36.19 -5.47
C ARG A 793 17.12 -37.19 -4.88
N LEU A 794 18.31 -36.72 -4.50
CA LEU A 794 19.34 -37.56 -3.90
C LEU A 794 19.06 -37.72 -2.39
N THR A 795 19.21 -38.94 -1.89
CA THR A 795 19.12 -39.24 -0.45
C THR A 795 20.51 -39.50 0.09
N LEU A 796 20.95 -38.76 1.12
CA LEU A 796 22.27 -38.91 1.72
C LEU A 796 22.18 -39.69 3.04
N GLU A 797 22.79 -40.87 3.09
CA GLU A 797 22.93 -41.68 4.31
C GLU A 797 24.40 -41.64 4.76
N VAL A 798 24.64 -41.31 6.04
CA VAL A 798 25.99 -41.26 6.62
C VAL A 798 26.10 -42.26 7.77
N SER A 799 27.06 -43.17 7.69
CA SER A 799 27.28 -44.18 8.73
C SER A 799 27.73 -43.55 10.06
N ASP A 800 27.54 -44.27 11.18
CA ASP A 800 28.06 -43.83 12.48
C ASP A 800 29.60 -43.72 12.47
N GLY A 801 30.27 -44.61 11.75
CA GLY A 801 31.72 -44.58 11.55
C GLY A 801 32.19 -43.30 10.85
N ALA A 802 31.52 -42.93 9.75
CA ALA A 802 31.84 -41.71 9.01
C ALA A 802 31.60 -40.44 9.83
N ARG A 803 30.54 -40.43 10.65
CA ARG A 803 30.26 -39.30 11.57
C ARG A 803 31.34 -39.14 12.63
N ALA A 804 31.71 -40.22 13.30
CA ALA A 804 32.78 -40.20 14.29
C ALA A 804 34.12 -39.78 13.68
N TRP A 805 34.42 -40.26 12.46
CA TRP A 805 35.63 -39.89 11.73
C TRP A 805 35.68 -38.39 11.40
N LEU A 806 34.57 -37.80 10.96
CA LEU A 806 34.46 -36.36 10.69
C LEU A 806 34.65 -35.54 11.96
N ALA A 807 34.06 -35.96 13.08
CA ALA A 807 34.20 -35.26 14.35
C ALA A 807 35.64 -35.32 14.87
N MET A 808 36.29 -36.48 14.82
CA MET A 808 37.69 -36.63 15.28
C MET A 808 38.68 -35.88 14.38
N THR A 809 38.53 -35.99 13.06
CA THR A 809 39.46 -35.38 12.09
C THR A 809 39.28 -33.85 12.02
N GLY A 810 38.06 -33.36 12.26
CA GLY A 810 37.78 -31.92 12.28
C GLY A 810 37.88 -31.27 13.65
N TYR A 811 38.23 -32.01 14.70
CA TYR A 811 38.39 -31.47 16.05
C TYR A 811 39.72 -30.73 16.21
N ASP A 812 39.62 -29.45 16.54
CA ASP A 812 40.75 -28.65 17.02
C ASP A 812 40.33 -27.90 18.30
N PRO A 813 40.96 -28.16 19.46
CA PRO A 813 40.62 -27.48 20.72
C PRO A 813 40.68 -25.95 20.65
N ALA A 814 41.52 -25.37 19.78
CA ALA A 814 41.66 -23.92 19.62
C ALA A 814 40.64 -23.31 18.64
N PHE A 815 40.17 -24.09 17.65
CA PHE A 815 39.28 -23.61 16.59
C PHE A 815 37.85 -24.20 16.64
N GLY A 816 37.56 -25.07 17.60
CA GLY A 816 36.24 -25.64 17.85
C GLY A 816 35.66 -26.35 16.62
N ALA A 817 34.39 -26.11 16.33
CA ALA A 817 33.69 -26.70 15.18
C ALA A 817 33.97 -26.00 13.83
N ARG A 818 34.77 -24.92 13.81
CA ARG A 818 35.01 -24.12 12.59
C ARG A 818 35.59 -24.94 11.41
N PRO A 819 36.51 -25.91 11.62
CA PRO A 819 37.02 -26.75 10.54
C PRO A 819 35.99 -27.75 9.98
N LEU A 820 34.99 -28.15 10.77
CA LEU A 820 34.06 -29.23 10.42
C LEU A 820 33.26 -28.95 9.15
N ARG A 821 32.74 -27.73 8.99
CA ARG A 821 31.96 -27.37 7.78
C ARG A 821 32.80 -27.52 6.51
N ARG A 822 34.07 -27.09 6.56
CA ARG A 822 35.01 -27.22 5.43
C ARG A 822 35.37 -28.69 5.20
N LEU A 823 35.53 -29.47 6.26
CA LEU A 823 35.82 -30.90 6.18
C LEU A 823 34.66 -31.68 5.53
N VAL A 824 33.42 -31.44 5.95
CA VAL A 824 32.21 -32.04 5.35
C VAL A 824 32.10 -31.67 3.86
N GLN A 825 32.32 -30.40 3.53
CA GLN A 825 32.30 -29.96 2.13
C GLN A 825 33.38 -30.66 1.29
N LYS A 826 34.60 -30.78 1.82
CA LYS A 826 35.72 -31.40 1.11
C LYS A 826 35.59 -32.92 0.97
N GLU A 827 35.27 -33.61 2.06
CA GLU A 827 35.28 -35.08 2.08
C GLU A 827 33.97 -35.69 1.58
N ILE A 828 32.83 -35.01 1.73
CA ILE A 828 31.54 -35.48 1.20
C ILE A 828 31.18 -34.70 -0.06
N GLY A 829 31.11 -33.37 0.01
CA GLY A 829 30.63 -32.52 -1.08
C GLY A 829 31.45 -32.63 -2.36
N ASP A 830 32.77 -32.47 -2.29
CA ASP A 830 33.64 -32.51 -3.47
C ASP A 830 33.68 -33.92 -4.09
N ARG A 831 33.63 -34.98 -3.26
CA ARG A 831 33.58 -36.38 -3.73
C ARG A 831 32.25 -36.67 -4.43
N LEU A 832 31.13 -36.26 -3.81
CA LEU A 832 29.80 -36.38 -4.41
C LEU A 832 29.70 -35.60 -5.72
N ALA A 833 30.24 -34.38 -5.79
CA ALA A 833 30.27 -33.59 -7.02
C ALA A 833 31.02 -34.31 -8.15
N ARG A 834 32.16 -34.95 -7.85
CA ARG A 834 32.90 -35.75 -8.83
C ARG A 834 32.10 -36.97 -9.30
N ALA A 835 31.47 -37.70 -8.37
CA ALA A 835 30.67 -38.89 -8.68
C ALA A 835 29.41 -38.57 -9.50
N ILE A 836 28.80 -37.40 -9.30
CA ILE A 836 27.69 -36.91 -10.12
C ILE A 836 28.18 -36.54 -11.53
N LEU A 837 29.33 -35.83 -11.63
CA LEU A 837 29.89 -35.42 -12.92
C LEU A 837 30.45 -36.58 -13.74
N SER A 838 30.95 -37.64 -13.08
CA SER A 838 31.41 -38.87 -13.73
C SER A 838 30.26 -39.78 -14.17
N GLY A 839 29.04 -39.55 -13.67
CA GLY A 839 27.86 -40.37 -13.94
C GLY A 839 27.77 -41.63 -13.07
N GLU A 840 28.60 -41.76 -12.03
CA GLU A 840 28.56 -42.87 -11.06
C GLU A 840 27.36 -42.76 -10.10
N ILE A 841 26.90 -41.54 -9.84
CA ILE A 841 25.69 -41.23 -9.05
C ILE A 841 24.74 -40.39 -9.90
N ALA A 842 23.47 -40.82 -10.00
CA ALA A 842 22.43 -40.15 -10.77
C ALA A 842 21.35 -39.54 -9.86
N ASP A 843 20.62 -38.55 -10.39
CA ASP A 843 19.50 -37.93 -9.69
C ASP A 843 18.46 -39.01 -9.29
N GLY A 844 18.01 -39.00 -8.02
CA GLY A 844 17.13 -40.01 -7.44
C GLY A 844 17.84 -41.11 -6.64
N ASP A 845 19.16 -41.22 -6.73
CA ASP A 845 19.91 -42.26 -6.02
C ASP A 845 20.03 -42.01 -4.51
N THR A 846 20.21 -43.12 -3.77
CA THR A 846 20.65 -43.08 -2.37
C THR A 846 22.17 -43.20 -2.33
N VAL A 847 22.82 -42.25 -1.67
CA VAL A 847 24.26 -42.14 -1.52
C VAL A 847 24.64 -42.52 -0.11
N LEU A 848 25.48 -43.54 0.03
CA LEU A 848 26.06 -43.97 1.29
C LEU A 848 27.45 -43.33 1.47
N VAL A 849 27.62 -42.63 2.58
CA VAL A 849 28.91 -42.13 3.06
C VAL A 849 29.38 -43.02 4.20
N ASP A 850 30.53 -43.68 4.01
CA ASP A 850 31.11 -44.59 5.00
C ASP A 850 32.62 -44.42 5.11
N THR A 851 33.23 -44.90 6.19
CA THR A 851 34.70 -44.95 6.35
C THR A 851 35.29 -46.04 5.45
N SER A 852 36.44 -45.75 4.83
CA SER A 852 37.22 -46.74 4.09
C SER A 852 37.72 -47.87 4.99
N GLU A 853 38.05 -49.04 4.41
CA GLU A 853 38.52 -50.22 5.17
C GLU A 853 39.81 -49.96 5.97
N ASP A 854 40.62 -48.98 5.56
CA ASP A 854 41.85 -48.54 6.24
C ASP A 854 41.62 -47.39 7.24
N LEU A 855 40.37 -46.94 7.43
CA LEU A 855 39.95 -45.83 8.28
C LEU A 855 40.64 -44.48 7.98
N GLY A 856 41.31 -44.39 6.82
CA GLY A 856 42.09 -43.23 6.41
C GLY A 856 41.27 -42.13 5.72
N GLU A 857 40.13 -42.49 5.12
CA GLU A 857 39.28 -41.56 4.37
C GLU A 857 37.79 -41.95 4.37
N LEU A 858 36.95 -41.06 3.81
CA LEU A 858 35.54 -41.35 3.56
C LEU A 858 35.32 -41.81 2.12
N THR A 859 34.43 -42.78 1.97
CA THR A 859 33.90 -43.26 0.69
C THR A 859 32.51 -42.66 0.48
N VAL A 860 32.19 -42.30 -0.77
CA VAL A 860 30.88 -41.75 -1.16
C VAL A 860 30.40 -42.55 -2.36
N ASN A 861 29.51 -43.50 -2.12
CA ASN A 861 29.09 -44.48 -3.12
C ASN A 861 27.57 -44.50 -3.27
N ARG A 862 27.10 -44.89 -4.45
CA ARG A 862 25.70 -45.27 -4.64
C ARG A 862 25.40 -46.53 -3.81
N LYS A 863 24.28 -46.51 -3.09
CA LYS A 863 23.78 -47.65 -2.33
C LYS A 863 23.09 -48.68 -3.22
#